data_AF-A0A7V6D4I2-F1
#
_entry.id   AF-A0A7V6D4I2-F1
#
_cell.length_a   1.000
_cell.length_b   1.000
_cell.length_c   1.000
_cell.angle_alpha   90.00
_cell.angle_beta   90.00
_cell.angle_gamma   90.00
#
_symmetry.space_group_name_H-M   'P 1'
#
loop_
_entity.id
_entity.type
_entity.pdbx_description
1 polymer ?
#
loop_
_entity_poly.entity_id
_entity_poly.type
_entity_poly.pdbx_seq_one_letter_code
_entity_poly.pdbx_strand_id
1 'polypeptide(L)'
;PSCFDTAVTTNLELIRRTYPNLGIREDAKVMYLIEFDDVEVRPDPKDPTRRLGQVRIMEKQAAAALIERQVAALRALLEKDYPKTSIGFDVAYDPAKADALWQGRRSALQVLYGYDPNKRPLTMIECVVIPRDEKKLLDFITYMDQVFAEEQVVAGTHGHAGDCNFHLYLLLNLTQQQDRVRLINVMTKITEKVMELGGSMSGEHADGRTRGVILPHVFGKALFDLFVEIKDLVDPRGIMHPGVKIVREARDKDLRQAIEELVGVDEKDSKLNLGRFRDFSHLFSGVCSLCSQCADICPVFSKLSDGFAARTEAAPTFRRALAMALETGADPAIKNDPLFRKTFDLCLLCGQCTFKCPTNASMRDLVAKVREDRRSRVIAPGLVGVMERRGLYRAAIGLLGATQGLWQSRAGRQVLSWLPQGLIPTRIPTGRYLPRLARATMESRYPELAHIPPAEADIAYFYGCTSDLFAEPVADSFMHIARHNGWRVSLPPQRCCGEPFASVGNTAEYHRLARYNIDQLLPYRYVVAHCPSCILAFKELPKEFARLGDATYEERAKQVVAKLYDPARFIVEVVGVQNLKPATRPVERKVTVHVSCHEKLGHKLTASANRTGDLLKLIPGLQVVPMKGADECCGEAGPWGLAGHYDDSVKLRRDKIANVMDSGADVVTSWCLGCILQMRDGLGQAGSRVEVRHPLELLSEAYGPLAG
;
A
#
# COMPACT_ATOMS: atom_id res chain seq x y z
N PRO A 1 -18.34 -14.80 36.91
CA PRO A 1 -17.45 -13.63 36.77
C PRO A 1 -16.24 -14.06 35.94
N SER A 2 -16.12 -13.49 34.75
CA SER A 2 -15.20 -13.97 33.72
C SER A 2 -13.97 -13.06 33.66
N CYS A 3 -12.86 -13.56 33.12
CA CYS A 3 -11.54 -12.93 32.94
C CYS A 3 -11.49 -11.57 32.20
N PHE A 4 -12.60 -10.84 32.10
CA PHE A 4 -12.86 -9.77 31.14
C PHE A 4 -12.57 -8.36 31.67
N ASP A 5 -12.27 -8.21 32.96
CA ASP A 5 -12.37 -6.91 33.63
C ASP A 5 -11.11 -6.04 33.53
N THR A 6 -10.08 -6.50 32.81
CA THR A 6 -8.75 -5.90 32.97
C THR A 6 -7.97 -5.82 31.64
N ALA A 7 -7.81 -4.57 31.14
CA ALA A 7 -6.64 -4.00 30.46
C ALA A 7 -7.08 -2.84 29.53
N VAL A 8 -6.54 -1.62 29.72
CA VAL A 8 -6.78 -0.46 28.82
C VAL A 8 -5.56 0.51 28.66
N THR A 9 -4.57 0.33 27.74
CA THR A 9 -3.82 1.46 27.08
C THR A 9 -3.16 1.26 25.67
N THR A 10 -3.47 2.09 24.62
CA THR A 10 -2.61 2.53 23.46
C THR A 10 -3.23 3.53 22.43
N ASN A 11 -2.42 4.44 21.86
CA ASN A 11 -2.73 5.62 21.02
C ASN A 11 -3.56 5.42 19.72
N LEU A 12 -4.60 6.24 19.55
CA LEU A 12 -5.66 6.11 18.54
C LEU A 12 -5.61 7.10 17.37
N GLU A 13 -4.86 8.20 17.50
CA GLU A 13 -4.88 9.26 16.48
C GLU A 13 -4.31 8.76 15.14
N LEU A 14 -3.33 7.87 15.19
CA LEU A 14 -2.76 7.25 14.00
C LEU A 14 -3.73 6.27 13.33
N ILE A 15 -4.50 5.51 14.12
CA ILE A 15 -5.50 4.56 13.60
C ILE A 15 -6.61 5.30 12.87
N ARG A 16 -7.06 6.46 13.38
CA ARG A 16 -8.07 7.30 12.69
C ARG A 16 -7.59 7.74 11.31
N ARG A 17 -6.33 8.15 11.17
CA ARG A 17 -5.75 8.58 9.88
C ARG A 17 -5.63 7.41 8.90
N THR A 18 -5.37 6.20 9.40
CA THR A 18 -5.21 4.99 8.59
C THR A 18 -6.55 4.32 8.23
N TYR A 19 -7.54 4.35 9.13
CA TYR A 19 -8.83 3.66 9.02
C TYR A 19 -10.02 4.56 9.42
N PRO A 20 -10.37 5.56 8.61
CA PRO A 20 -11.38 6.57 8.96
C PRO A 20 -12.80 6.01 9.15
N ASN A 21 -13.07 4.79 8.66
CA ASN A 21 -14.39 4.17 8.71
C ASN A 21 -14.67 3.35 9.99
N LEU A 22 -13.75 3.32 10.96
CA LEU A 22 -13.90 2.54 12.20
C LEU A 22 -14.74 3.25 13.29
N GLY A 23 -15.26 4.45 13.05
CA GLY A 23 -16.22 5.11 13.97
C GLY A 23 -15.65 5.56 15.33
N ILE A 24 -14.34 5.80 15.43
CA ILE A 24 -13.64 6.12 16.69
C ILE A 24 -13.84 7.60 17.08
N ARG A 25 -14.41 7.89 18.27
CA ARG A 25 -14.65 9.24 18.84
C ARG A 25 -13.36 10.04 19.05
N GLU A 26 -13.42 11.39 19.04
CA GLU A 26 -12.27 12.32 19.10
C GLU A 26 -11.44 12.30 20.40
N ASP A 27 -12.07 12.02 21.53
CA ASP A 27 -11.52 12.10 22.91
C ASP A 27 -10.80 10.82 23.40
N ALA A 28 -10.74 9.84 22.52
CA ALA A 28 -10.32 8.49 22.81
C ALA A 28 -8.79 8.32 22.95
N LYS A 29 -8.28 7.63 23.99
CA LYS A 29 -6.83 7.48 24.29
C LYS A 29 -6.22 6.08 24.11
N VAL A 30 -7.04 5.03 23.95
CA VAL A 30 -6.64 3.61 24.02
C VAL A 30 -7.43 2.69 23.06
N MET A 31 -6.80 1.72 22.36
CA MET A 31 -7.52 0.64 21.63
C MET A 31 -7.20 -0.77 22.14
N TYR A 32 -8.25 -1.58 22.37
CA TYR A 32 -8.18 -3.04 22.54
C TYR A 32 -8.98 -3.69 21.44
N LEU A 33 -8.48 -4.80 20.92
CA LEU A 33 -9.23 -5.66 20.02
C LEU A 33 -9.25 -7.04 20.64
N ILE A 34 -10.44 -7.42 21.14
CA ILE A 34 -10.66 -8.63 21.92
C ILE A 34 -11.22 -9.70 20.99
N GLU A 35 -10.52 -10.82 20.90
CA GLU A 35 -10.95 -12.02 20.19
C GLU A 35 -11.53 -13.05 21.18
N PHE A 36 -12.55 -13.76 20.73
CA PHE A 36 -13.18 -14.86 21.44
C PHE A 36 -12.91 -16.13 20.65
N ASP A 37 -11.97 -16.95 21.11
CA ASP A 37 -11.70 -18.25 20.49
C ASP A 37 -12.41 -19.40 21.24
N ASP A 38 -12.94 -20.33 20.45
CA ASP A 38 -13.82 -21.44 20.84
C ASP A 38 -13.02 -22.62 21.45
N VAL A 39 -12.43 -22.46 22.65
CA VAL A 39 -11.81 -23.60 23.33
C VAL A 39 -12.20 -23.68 24.81
N GLU A 40 -12.94 -24.73 25.16
CA GLU A 40 -13.20 -25.14 26.55
C GLU A 40 -12.27 -26.32 26.92
N VAL A 41 -11.43 -26.16 27.96
CA VAL A 41 -10.66 -27.27 28.55
C VAL A 41 -11.43 -27.76 29.78
N ARG A 42 -12.04 -28.94 29.69
CA ARG A 42 -12.67 -29.59 30.85
C ARG A 42 -11.69 -30.53 31.57
N PRO A 43 -11.76 -30.65 32.91
CA PRO A 43 -11.03 -31.68 33.64
C PRO A 43 -11.44 -33.07 33.17
N ASP A 44 -10.53 -34.05 33.23
CA ASP A 44 -10.87 -35.45 32.99
C ASP A 44 -11.99 -35.86 33.96
N PRO A 45 -13.15 -36.34 33.46
CA PRO A 45 -14.28 -36.72 34.30
C PRO A 45 -13.95 -37.88 35.28
N LYS A 46 -12.81 -38.55 35.12
CA LYS A 46 -12.34 -39.63 36.02
C LYS A 46 -11.20 -39.22 36.93
N ASP A 47 -10.53 -38.09 36.67
CA ASP A 47 -9.42 -37.58 37.49
C ASP A 47 -9.32 -36.04 37.35
N PRO A 48 -9.89 -35.27 38.30
CA PRO A 48 -9.86 -33.80 38.27
C PRO A 48 -8.46 -33.19 38.23
N THR A 49 -7.42 -33.97 38.55
CA THR A 49 -6.01 -33.52 38.53
C THR A 49 -5.33 -33.71 37.18
N ARG A 50 -5.94 -34.44 36.24
CA ARG A 50 -5.45 -34.62 34.87
C ARG A 50 -6.22 -33.73 33.88
N ARG A 51 -5.48 -32.92 33.13
CA ARG A 51 -5.99 -32.21 31.93
C ARG A 51 -5.57 -33.00 30.68
N LEU A 52 -6.45 -33.82 30.14
CA LEU A 52 -6.31 -34.36 28.79
C LEU A 52 -6.92 -33.35 27.82
N GLY A 53 -6.11 -32.77 26.94
CA GLY A 53 -6.56 -31.81 25.93
C GLY A 53 -7.50 -32.48 24.92
N GLN A 54 -8.81 -32.41 25.16
CA GLN A 54 -9.82 -32.60 24.12
C GLN A 54 -10.22 -31.23 23.59
N VAL A 55 -9.89 -30.95 22.33
CA VAL A 55 -10.50 -29.86 21.57
C VAL A 55 -11.91 -30.30 21.20
N ARG A 56 -12.94 -29.79 21.90
CA ARG A 56 -14.33 -29.90 21.44
C ARG A 56 -14.73 -28.62 20.75
N ILE A 57 -15.12 -28.73 19.49
CA ILE A 57 -15.82 -27.67 18.75
C ILE A 57 -17.19 -27.50 19.41
N MET A 58 -17.46 -26.33 19.98
CA MET A 58 -18.78 -26.03 20.55
C MET A 58 -19.87 -26.07 19.48
N GLU A 59 -21.07 -26.49 19.86
CA GLU A 59 -22.28 -26.29 19.04
C GLU A 59 -22.43 -24.79 18.72
N LYS A 60 -22.60 -24.46 17.44
CA LYS A 60 -22.59 -23.07 16.94
C LYS A 60 -23.56 -22.14 17.70
N GLN A 61 -24.71 -22.68 18.13
CA GLN A 61 -25.71 -21.94 18.90
C GLN A 61 -25.26 -21.66 20.34
N ALA A 62 -24.57 -22.61 20.98
CA ALA A 62 -24.02 -22.42 22.32
C ALA A 62 -22.85 -21.43 22.30
N ALA A 63 -22.02 -21.46 21.26
CA ALA A 63 -20.94 -20.49 21.04
C ALA A 63 -21.50 -19.07 20.84
N ALA A 64 -22.50 -18.91 19.98
CA ALA A 64 -23.18 -17.63 19.77
C ALA A 64 -23.76 -17.05 21.07
N ALA A 65 -24.48 -17.86 21.86
CA ALA A 65 -25.06 -17.42 23.14
C ALA A 65 -23.99 -17.12 24.22
N LEU A 66 -22.83 -17.75 24.15
CA LEU A 66 -21.69 -17.42 25.02
C LEU A 66 -21.08 -16.07 24.62
N ILE A 67 -20.80 -15.88 23.33
CA ILE A 67 -20.26 -14.63 22.78
C ILE A 67 -21.20 -13.47 23.08
N GLU A 68 -22.51 -13.61 22.88
CA GLU A 68 -23.51 -12.56 23.19
C GLU A 68 -23.47 -12.15 24.67
N ARG A 69 -23.36 -13.12 25.59
CA ARG A 69 -23.26 -12.84 27.03
C ARG A 69 -21.95 -12.15 27.38
N GLN A 70 -20.83 -12.57 26.79
CA GLN A 70 -19.54 -11.94 27.03
C GLN A 70 -19.47 -10.52 26.46
N VAL A 71 -20.04 -10.30 25.28
CA VAL A 71 -20.22 -8.98 24.66
C VAL A 71 -21.05 -8.06 25.55
N ALA A 72 -22.17 -8.56 26.10
CA ALA A 72 -23.03 -7.77 26.99
C ALA A 72 -22.32 -7.41 28.30
N ALA A 73 -21.58 -8.36 28.89
CA ALA A 73 -20.80 -8.13 30.11
C ALA A 73 -19.68 -7.10 29.88
N LEU A 74 -18.92 -7.25 28.79
CA LEU A 74 -17.85 -6.31 28.43
C LEU A 74 -18.40 -4.91 28.15
N ARG A 75 -19.51 -4.81 27.42
CA ARG A 75 -20.19 -3.52 27.18
C ARG A 75 -20.57 -2.86 28.52
N ALA A 76 -21.18 -3.61 29.43
CA ALA A 76 -21.57 -3.09 30.74
C ALA A 76 -20.36 -2.59 31.53
N LEU A 77 -19.25 -3.34 31.54
CA LEU A 77 -18.01 -2.95 32.20
C LEU A 77 -17.42 -1.66 31.61
N LEU A 78 -17.32 -1.57 30.27
CA LEU A 78 -16.76 -0.42 29.58
C LEU A 78 -17.60 0.85 29.74
N GLU A 79 -18.93 0.71 29.73
CA GLU A 79 -19.87 1.83 29.84
C GLU A 79 -20.07 2.29 31.30
N LYS A 80 -19.99 1.38 32.27
CA LYS A 80 -20.25 1.67 33.70
C LYS A 80 -18.99 1.97 34.49
N ASP A 81 -17.98 1.11 34.38
CA ASP A 81 -16.82 1.10 35.28
C ASP A 81 -15.61 1.82 34.66
N TYR A 82 -15.56 1.89 33.32
CA TYR A 82 -14.47 2.53 32.56
C TYR A 82 -14.92 3.58 31.51
N PRO A 83 -15.93 4.44 31.77
CA PRO A 83 -16.53 5.32 30.75
C PRO A 83 -15.61 6.42 30.20
N LYS A 84 -14.47 6.69 30.86
CA LYS A 84 -13.49 7.70 30.45
C LYS A 84 -12.28 7.11 29.71
N THR A 85 -12.09 5.80 29.78
CA THR A 85 -10.95 5.09 29.18
C THR A 85 -11.39 4.21 28.02
N SER A 86 -12.67 3.82 27.96
CA SER A 86 -13.31 3.19 26.81
C SER A 86 -13.75 4.24 25.79
N ILE A 87 -13.65 3.89 24.51
CA ILE A 87 -13.71 4.87 23.41
C ILE A 87 -14.76 4.54 22.36
N GLY A 88 -15.26 3.31 22.42
CA GLY A 88 -16.17 2.70 21.47
C GLY A 88 -16.15 1.20 21.66
N PHE A 89 -17.29 0.58 21.38
CA PHE A 89 -17.45 -0.87 21.33
C PHE A 89 -18.32 -1.17 20.11
N ASP A 90 -17.84 -2.05 19.25
CA ASP A 90 -18.55 -2.38 18.02
C ASP A 90 -18.55 -3.89 17.76
N VAL A 91 -19.69 -4.39 17.28
CA VAL A 91 -19.91 -5.81 16.97
C VAL A 91 -20.20 -5.95 15.49
N ALA A 92 -19.50 -6.87 14.84
CA ALA A 92 -19.74 -7.21 13.45
C ALA A 92 -20.59 -8.48 13.34
N TYR A 93 -21.76 -8.34 12.73
CA TYR A 93 -22.61 -9.48 12.36
C TYR A 93 -22.50 -9.80 10.87
N ASP A 94 -22.10 -8.83 10.04
CA ASP A 94 -21.90 -9.00 8.61
C ASP A 94 -20.41 -9.24 8.25
N PRO A 95 -20.13 -9.98 7.16
CA PRO A 95 -18.76 -10.31 6.77
C PRO A 95 -17.88 -9.09 6.44
N ALA A 96 -18.44 -8.01 5.88
CA ALA A 96 -17.64 -6.86 5.47
C ALA A 96 -17.12 -6.07 6.68
N LYS A 97 -17.98 -5.89 7.69
CA LYS A 97 -17.60 -5.27 8.95
C LYS A 97 -16.64 -6.15 9.75
N ALA A 98 -16.83 -7.48 9.73
CA ALA A 98 -15.91 -8.41 10.36
C ALA A 98 -14.51 -8.30 9.73
N ASP A 99 -14.42 -8.30 8.40
CA ASP A 99 -13.16 -8.12 7.69
C ASP A 99 -12.48 -6.78 8.00
N ALA A 100 -13.26 -5.69 8.15
CA ALA A 100 -12.72 -4.39 8.52
C ALA A 100 -12.12 -4.39 9.94
N LEU A 101 -12.81 -4.98 10.91
CA LEU A 101 -12.29 -5.14 12.27
C LEU A 101 -11.04 -6.03 12.29
N TRP A 102 -11.04 -7.13 11.52
CA TRP A 102 -9.88 -7.99 11.39
C TRP A 102 -8.68 -7.29 10.77
N GLN A 103 -8.92 -6.45 9.77
CA GLN A 103 -7.86 -5.64 9.17
C GLN A 103 -7.31 -4.62 10.18
N GLY A 104 -8.16 -4.02 11.01
CA GLY A 104 -7.75 -3.17 12.14
C GLY A 104 -6.82 -3.92 13.10
N ARG A 105 -7.21 -5.13 13.55
CA ARG A 105 -6.38 -5.98 14.43
C ARG A 105 -5.02 -6.27 13.83
N ARG A 106 -5.01 -6.80 12.60
CA ARG A 106 -3.77 -7.23 11.90
C ARG A 106 -2.79 -6.10 11.64
N SER A 107 -3.24 -4.85 11.81
CA SER A 107 -2.46 -3.63 11.64
C SER A 107 -2.06 -2.96 12.95
N ALA A 108 -2.54 -3.44 14.11
CA ALA A 108 -2.34 -2.78 15.40
C ALA A 108 -0.85 -2.60 15.74
N LEU A 109 -0.03 -3.65 15.63
CA LEU A 109 1.42 -3.58 15.83
C LEU A 109 2.09 -2.57 14.89
N GLN A 110 1.68 -2.56 13.63
CA GLN A 110 2.27 -1.74 12.58
C GLN A 110 1.98 -0.27 12.85
N VAL A 111 0.75 0.06 13.26
CA VAL A 111 0.39 1.41 13.70
C VAL A 111 1.31 1.91 14.82
N LEU A 112 1.72 1.06 15.77
CA LEU A 112 2.63 1.48 16.84
C LEU A 112 3.98 2.00 16.35
N TYR A 113 4.42 1.63 15.14
CA TYR A 113 5.64 2.21 14.55
C TYR A 113 5.52 3.70 14.21
N GLY A 114 4.30 4.25 14.09
CA GLY A 114 4.07 5.67 13.90
C GLY A 114 3.80 6.46 15.20
N TYR A 115 3.83 5.80 16.37
CA TYR A 115 3.60 6.45 17.66
C TYR A 115 4.68 7.48 18.00
N ASP A 116 5.95 7.08 17.87
CA ASP A 116 7.11 7.91 18.13
C ASP A 116 8.18 7.59 17.07
N PRO A 117 8.66 8.59 16.31
CA PRO A 117 9.61 8.36 15.22
C PRO A 117 10.96 7.77 15.70
N ASN A 118 11.31 7.97 16.98
CA ASN A 118 12.57 7.51 17.57
C ASN A 118 12.45 6.13 18.24
N LYS A 119 11.24 5.65 18.51
CA LYS A 119 11.01 4.36 19.19
C LYS A 119 10.50 3.31 18.22
N ARG A 120 10.64 2.03 18.59
CA ARG A 120 10.05 0.90 17.85
C ARG A 120 9.28 0.00 18.82
N PRO A 121 8.11 -0.52 18.44
CA PRO A 121 7.43 -1.54 19.23
C PRO A 121 8.26 -2.84 19.21
N LEU A 122 8.67 -3.30 20.39
CA LEU A 122 9.49 -4.49 20.54
C LEU A 122 8.63 -5.74 20.76
N THR A 123 8.79 -6.71 19.87
CA THR A 123 8.20 -8.05 19.94
C THR A 123 9.15 -8.99 20.68
N MET A 124 9.26 -8.83 22.00
CA MET A 124 10.06 -9.73 22.84
C MET A 124 9.25 -10.45 23.92
N ILE A 125 8.16 -9.84 24.38
CA ILE A 125 7.22 -10.39 25.38
C ILE A 125 5.78 -10.34 24.86
N GLU A 126 5.62 -10.42 23.54
CA GLU A 126 4.39 -10.17 22.81
C GLU A 126 3.44 -11.38 22.75
N CYS A 127 3.58 -12.37 23.62
CA CYS A 127 2.75 -13.57 23.57
C CYS A 127 2.59 -14.25 24.94
N VAL A 128 2.41 -13.44 25.97
CA VAL A 128 2.24 -13.93 27.34
C VAL A 128 0.86 -14.56 27.49
N VAL A 129 0.79 -15.77 28.02
CA VAL A 129 -0.46 -16.45 28.39
C VAL A 129 -0.48 -16.63 29.90
N ILE A 130 -1.55 -16.18 30.53
CA ILE A 130 -1.78 -16.41 31.97
C ILE A 130 -2.87 -17.47 32.12
N PRO A 131 -2.80 -18.38 33.12
CA PRO A 131 -3.89 -19.31 33.36
C PRO A 131 -5.23 -18.57 33.50
N ARG A 132 -6.31 -19.18 32.99
CA ARG A 132 -7.69 -18.66 33.07
C ARG A 132 -8.21 -18.70 34.53
N ASP A 133 -7.61 -17.89 35.38
CA ASP A 133 -7.90 -17.68 36.78
C ASP A 133 -7.95 -16.18 37.04
N GLU A 134 -9.10 -15.69 37.50
CA GLU A 134 -9.38 -14.26 37.65
C GLU A 134 -8.36 -13.56 38.57
N LYS A 135 -7.94 -14.21 39.66
CA LYS A 135 -7.00 -13.62 40.60
C LYS A 135 -5.61 -13.51 39.98
N LYS A 136 -5.17 -14.55 39.27
CA LYS A 136 -3.86 -14.56 38.59
C LYS A 136 -3.79 -13.52 37.48
N LEU A 137 -4.89 -13.30 36.77
CA LEU A 137 -4.96 -12.28 35.72
C LEU A 137 -4.89 -10.87 36.28
N LEU A 138 -5.68 -10.59 37.32
CA LEU A 138 -5.66 -9.29 37.96
C LEU A 138 -4.29 -8.99 38.57
N ASP A 139 -3.67 -9.99 39.21
CA ASP A 139 -2.30 -9.92 39.73
C ASP A 139 -1.29 -9.62 38.61
N PHE A 140 -1.34 -10.37 37.49
CA PHE A 140 -0.46 -10.14 36.36
C PHE A 140 -0.58 -8.72 35.79
N ILE A 141 -1.81 -8.23 35.59
CA ILE A 141 -2.02 -6.93 34.96
C ILE A 141 -1.62 -5.80 35.90
N THR A 142 -1.94 -5.91 37.19
CA THR A 142 -1.50 -4.95 38.21
C THR A 142 0.02 -4.90 38.27
N TYR A 143 0.68 -6.06 38.28
CA TYR A 143 2.13 -6.16 38.29
C TYR A 143 2.75 -5.59 37.02
N MET A 144 2.18 -5.89 35.85
CA MET A 144 2.64 -5.36 34.56
C MET A 144 2.59 -3.83 34.53
N ASP A 145 1.48 -3.22 34.99
CA ASP A 145 1.35 -1.77 35.04
C ASP A 145 2.37 -1.13 36.00
N GLN A 146 2.63 -1.77 37.14
CA GLN A 146 3.68 -1.34 38.07
C GLN A 146 5.06 -1.37 37.42
N VAL A 147 5.43 -2.49 36.77
CA VAL A 147 6.71 -2.65 36.09
C VAL A 147 6.90 -1.62 34.97
N PHE A 148 5.87 -1.37 34.17
CA PHE A 148 5.94 -0.36 33.11
C PHE A 148 6.06 1.06 33.67
N ALA A 149 5.39 1.38 34.78
CA ALA A 149 5.52 2.66 35.45
C ALA A 149 6.92 2.86 36.07
N GLU A 150 7.44 1.86 36.78
CA GLU A 150 8.77 1.86 37.40
C GLU A 150 9.88 2.07 36.36
N GLU A 151 9.84 1.29 35.27
CA GLU A 151 10.85 1.34 34.22
C GLU A 151 10.61 2.49 33.22
N GLN A 152 9.52 3.24 33.39
CA GLN A 152 9.08 4.33 32.50
C GLN A 152 8.95 3.89 31.04
N VAL A 153 8.37 2.71 30.83
CA VAL A 153 8.17 2.11 29.51
C VAL A 153 6.73 2.29 29.07
N VAL A 154 6.55 2.89 27.89
CA VAL A 154 5.23 2.91 27.25
C VAL A 154 5.07 1.59 26.48
N ALA A 155 3.99 0.87 26.73
CA ALA A 155 3.67 -0.36 26.01
C ALA A 155 2.36 -0.21 25.25
N GLY A 156 2.30 -0.78 24.06
CA GLY A 156 1.04 -1.07 23.37
C GLY A 156 0.60 -2.49 23.66
N THR A 157 -0.70 -2.72 23.88
CA THR A 157 -1.20 -4.07 24.17
C THR A 157 -2.45 -4.40 23.36
N HIS A 158 -2.51 -5.62 22.83
CA HIS A 158 -3.72 -6.26 22.29
C HIS A 158 -3.60 -7.77 22.55
N GLY A 159 -4.65 -8.55 22.41
CA GLY A 159 -4.56 -9.96 22.79
C GLY A 159 -5.86 -10.74 22.66
N HIS A 160 -5.73 -12.05 22.79
CA HIS A 160 -6.87 -12.96 22.84
C HIS A 160 -7.35 -13.06 24.28
N ALA A 161 -8.27 -12.17 24.68
CA ALA A 161 -8.74 -12.12 26.07
C ALA A 161 -9.42 -13.44 26.48
N GLY A 162 -10.12 -14.10 25.54
CA GLY A 162 -10.69 -15.43 25.78
C GLY A 162 -9.64 -16.47 26.19
N ASP A 163 -8.42 -16.38 25.66
CA ASP A 163 -7.30 -17.27 25.97
C ASP A 163 -6.37 -16.75 27.04
N CYS A 164 -6.67 -15.57 27.61
CA CYS A 164 -5.78 -14.89 28.53
C CYS A 164 -4.38 -14.67 27.92
N ASN A 165 -4.34 -14.42 26.61
CA ASN A 165 -3.13 -14.12 25.86
C ASN A 165 -2.98 -12.61 25.68
N PHE A 166 -1.81 -12.09 26.02
CA PHE A 166 -1.45 -10.68 25.95
C PHE A 166 -0.26 -10.48 25.01
N HIS A 167 -0.46 -9.66 23.98
CA HIS A 167 0.61 -9.15 23.12
C HIS A 167 1.10 -7.81 23.65
N LEU A 168 2.25 -7.82 24.32
CA LEU A 168 2.90 -6.63 24.88
C LEU A 168 3.98 -6.10 23.92
N TYR A 169 3.82 -4.86 23.47
CA TYR A 169 4.74 -4.18 22.56
C TYR A 169 5.40 -2.97 23.24
N LEU A 170 6.62 -3.17 23.71
CA LEU A 170 7.38 -2.13 24.41
C LEU A 170 7.91 -1.09 23.43
N LEU A 171 7.59 0.19 23.63
CA LEU A 171 8.06 1.28 22.77
C LEU A 171 9.38 1.83 23.31
N LEU A 172 10.49 1.38 22.69
CA LEU A 172 11.85 1.69 23.12
C LEU A 172 12.75 2.01 21.91
N ASN A 173 13.84 2.75 22.16
CA ASN A 173 14.91 3.01 21.21
C ASN A 173 16.20 2.31 21.64
N LEU A 174 16.47 1.13 21.09
CA LEU A 174 17.60 0.32 21.52
C LEU A 174 18.98 0.85 21.09
N THR A 175 19.08 1.99 20.38
CA THR A 175 20.35 2.71 20.26
C THR A 175 20.75 3.39 21.57
N GLN A 176 19.78 3.69 22.43
CA GLN A 176 20.02 4.28 23.75
C GLN A 176 20.30 3.20 24.79
N GLN A 177 21.37 3.37 25.56
CA GLN A 177 21.76 2.46 26.63
C GLN A 177 20.67 2.31 27.69
N GLN A 178 20.05 3.41 28.10
CA GLN A 178 18.95 3.41 29.06
C GLN A 178 17.79 2.51 28.63
N ASP A 179 17.40 2.57 27.35
CA ASP A 179 16.29 1.77 26.83
C ASP A 179 16.65 0.28 26.70
N ARG A 180 17.93 -0.05 26.51
CA ARG A 180 18.41 -1.44 26.61
C ARG A 180 18.33 -1.96 28.05
N VAL A 181 18.73 -1.15 29.03
CA VAL A 181 18.60 -1.51 30.46
C VAL A 181 17.13 -1.70 30.86
N ARG A 182 16.25 -0.77 30.46
CA ARG A 182 14.79 -0.89 30.66
C ARG A 182 14.25 -2.19 30.06
N LEU A 183 14.65 -2.52 28.83
CA LEU A 183 14.22 -3.77 28.19
C LEU A 183 14.67 -5.01 29.00
N ILE A 184 15.91 -5.05 29.46
CA ILE A 184 16.44 -6.15 30.28
C ILE A 184 15.61 -6.30 31.56
N ASN A 185 15.36 -5.21 32.27
CA ASN A 185 14.59 -5.20 33.51
C ASN A 185 13.14 -5.68 33.28
N VAL A 186 12.44 -5.10 32.30
CA VAL A 186 11.05 -5.46 31.98
C VAL A 186 10.96 -6.93 31.56
N MET A 187 11.83 -7.40 30.66
CA MET A 187 11.80 -8.80 30.22
C MET A 187 12.04 -9.77 31.38
N THR A 188 12.96 -9.44 32.28
CA THR A 188 13.27 -10.28 33.46
C THR A 188 12.06 -10.35 34.38
N LYS A 189 11.58 -9.19 34.87
CA LYS A 189 10.44 -9.08 35.81
C LYS A 189 9.18 -9.75 35.27
N ILE A 190 8.83 -9.50 34.00
CA ILE A 190 7.63 -10.09 33.38
C ILE A 190 7.78 -11.60 33.23
N THR A 191 8.94 -12.10 32.78
CA THR A 191 9.16 -13.55 32.62
C THR A 191 9.06 -14.28 33.96
N GLU A 192 9.67 -13.72 35.01
CA GLU A 192 9.58 -14.27 36.38
C GLU A 192 8.13 -14.33 36.87
N LYS A 193 7.38 -13.24 36.71
CA LYS A 193 5.97 -13.20 37.13
C LYS A 193 5.10 -14.19 36.37
N VAL A 194 5.32 -14.34 35.06
CA VAL A 194 4.60 -15.32 34.25
C VAL A 194 4.89 -16.74 34.73
N MET A 195 6.15 -17.06 35.04
CA MET A 195 6.53 -18.36 35.60
C MET A 195 5.90 -18.59 36.99
N GLU A 196 5.93 -17.60 37.87
CA GLU A 196 5.30 -17.64 39.20
C GLU A 196 3.81 -17.98 39.12
N LEU A 197 3.10 -17.36 38.16
CA LEU A 197 1.68 -17.59 37.94
C LEU A 197 1.36 -18.91 37.24
N GLY A 198 2.36 -19.62 36.73
CA GLY A 198 2.21 -20.84 35.93
C GLY A 198 1.71 -20.56 34.51
N GLY A 199 2.05 -19.40 33.95
CA GLY A 199 1.77 -19.00 32.58
C GLY A 199 2.83 -19.43 31.57
N SER A 200 2.71 -18.92 30.35
CA SER A 200 3.65 -19.15 29.25
C SER A 200 4.06 -17.83 28.61
N MET A 201 5.31 -17.74 28.15
CA MET A 201 5.81 -16.61 27.35
C MET A 201 5.54 -16.76 25.83
N SER A 202 4.95 -17.89 25.43
CA SER A 202 4.57 -18.20 24.06
C SER A 202 3.24 -18.97 24.05
N GLY A 203 2.19 -18.32 23.52
CA GLY A 203 0.88 -18.91 23.28
C GLY A 203 0.63 -19.20 21.79
N GLU A 204 0.57 -18.13 20.99
CA GLU A 204 0.30 -18.17 19.54
C GLU A 204 1.59 -18.12 18.71
N HIS A 205 2.56 -17.31 19.13
CA HIS A 205 3.75 -16.99 18.32
C HIS A 205 4.95 -17.85 18.69
N ALA A 206 5.58 -18.44 17.68
CA ALA A 206 6.72 -19.32 17.87
C ALA A 206 7.97 -18.59 18.37
N ASP A 207 8.77 -19.23 19.24
CA ASP A 207 9.94 -18.58 19.87
C ASP A 207 11.12 -18.33 18.93
N GLY A 208 11.46 -17.08 18.68
CA GLY A 208 12.58 -16.71 17.81
C GLY A 208 13.91 -16.62 18.55
N ARG A 209 14.91 -16.03 17.87
CA ARG A 209 16.20 -15.66 18.48
C ARG A 209 16.05 -14.78 19.73
N THR A 210 15.01 -13.95 19.78
CA THR A 210 14.73 -13.04 20.90
C THR A 210 14.20 -13.73 22.15
N ARG A 211 13.56 -14.90 22.01
CA ARG A 211 13.01 -15.68 23.14
C ARG A 211 13.74 -17.00 23.40
N GLY A 212 14.59 -17.45 22.48
CA GLY A 212 15.40 -18.65 22.68
C GLY A 212 16.22 -18.63 23.97
N VAL A 213 16.63 -17.44 24.43
CA VAL A 213 17.39 -17.25 25.68
C VAL A 213 16.58 -17.50 26.95
N ILE A 214 15.24 -17.42 26.91
CA ILE A 214 14.40 -17.61 28.09
C ILE A 214 13.82 -19.04 28.20
N LEU A 215 13.95 -19.86 27.14
CA LEU A 215 13.35 -21.21 27.11
C LEU A 215 13.80 -22.14 28.24
N PRO A 216 15.10 -22.20 28.63
CA PRO A 216 15.53 -23.05 29.74
C PRO A 216 14.88 -22.67 31.08
N HIS A 217 14.49 -21.40 31.23
CA HIS A 217 13.85 -20.87 32.43
C HIS A 217 12.35 -21.18 32.44
N VAL A 218 11.67 -20.95 31.32
CA VAL A 218 10.21 -21.15 31.21
C VAL A 218 9.84 -22.64 31.22
N PHE A 219 10.59 -23.50 30.52
CA PHE A 219 10.30 -24.94 30.41
C PHE A 219 11.10 -25.81 31.38
N GLY A 220 12.12 -25.26 32.03
CA GLY A 220 13.07 -26.00 32.85
C GLY A 220 14.11 -26.77 32.03
N LYS A 221 15.23 -27.07 32.67
CA LYS A 221 16.42 -27.67 32.01
C LYS A 221 16.12 -29.02 31.34
N ALA A 222 15.32 -29.88 31.98
CA ALA A 222 15.04 -31.22 31.44
C ALA A 222 14.27 -31.18 30.10
N LEU A 223 13.24 -30.34 29.99
CA LEU A 223 12.51 -30.18 28.73
C LEU A 223 13.34 -29.44 27.68
N PHE A 224 14.12 -28.44 28.09
CA PHE A 224 15.05 -27.77 27.18
C PHE A 224 16.09 -28.74 26.60
N ASP A 225 16.65 -29.64 27.41
CA ASP A 225 17.60 -30.67 26.96
C ASP A 225 16.97 -31.63 25.94
N LEU A 226 15.69 -31.95 26.10
CA LEU A 226 14.95 -32.72 25.09
C LEU A 226 14.77 -31.93 23.79
N PHE A 227 14.50 -30.61 23.85
CA PHE A 227 14.44 -29.77 22.65
C PHE A 227 15.77 -29.74 21.90
N VAL A 228 16.87 -29.71 22.67
CA VAL A 228 18.23 -29.77 22.16
C VAL A 228 18.50 -31.11 21.47
N GLU A 229 18.11 -32.23 22.06
CA GLU A 229 18.26 -33.57 21.48
C GLU A 229 17.45 -33.71 20.18
N ILE A 230 16.19 -33.27 20.16
CA ILE A 230 15.36 -33.27 18.95
C ILE A 230 16.03 -32.43 17.84
N LYS A 231 16.59 -31.28 18.19
CA LYS A 231 17.30 -30.41 17.25
C LYS A 231 18.54 -31.10 16.68
N ASP A 232 19.30 -31.82 17.49
CA ASP A 232 20.49 -32.56 17.06
C ASP A 232 20.15 -33.78 16.18
N LEU A 233 19.02 -34.44 16.44
CA LEU A 233 18.54 -35.54 15.61
C LEU A 233 18.13 -35.08 14.21
N VAL A 234 17.44 -33.93 14.11
CA VAL A 234 16.90 -33.41 12.84
C VAL A 234 17.91 -32.56 12.07
N ASP A 235 18.83 -31.89 12.77
CA ASP A 235 19.86 -31.04 12.18
C ASP A 235 21.22 -31.24 12.87
N PRO A 236 21.85 -32.41 12.71
CA PRO A 236 23.09 -32.78 13.39
C PRO A 236 24.29 -31.88 13.02
N ARG A 237 24.19 -31.14 11.91
CA ARG A 237 25.22 -30.20 11.45
C ARG A 237 24.93 -28.75 11.84
N GLY A 238 23.80 -28.48 12.50
CA GLY A 238 23.40 -27.13 12.89
C GLY A 238 23.17 -26.16 11.72
N ILE A 239 22.87 -26.66 10.52
CA ILE A 239 22.73 -25.83 9.31
C ILE A 239 21.34 -25.20 9.19
N MET A 240 20.32 -25.80 9.80
CA MET A 240 18.93 -25.32 9.77
C MET A 240 18.71 -24.26 10.87
N HIS A 241 18.92 -23.00 10.51
CA HIS A 241 18.76 -21.83 11.39
C HIS A 241 19.63 -21.88 12.66
N PRO A 242 20.98 -21.88 12.54
CA PRO A 242 21.88 -21.88 13.69
C PRO A 242 21.60 -20.69 14.64
N GLY A 243 21.60 -20.96 15.95
CA GLY A 243 21.36 -19.94 16.98
C GLY A 243 19.96 -19.33 16.95
N VAL A 244 18.97 -20.06 16.39
CA VAL A 244 17.55 -19.70 16.39
C VAL A 244 16.78 -20.86 17.02
N LYS A 245 15.71 -20.55 17.78
CA LYS A 245 14.92 -21.49 18.60
C LYS A 245 15.70 -22.06 19.79
N ILE A 246 16.82 -22.72 19.53
CA ILE A 246 17.67 -23.35 20.55
C ILE A 246 18.94 -22.51 20.72
N VAL A 247 19.03 -21.80 21.84
CA VAL A 247 20.22 -21.04 22.26
C VAL A 247 20.88 -21.81 23.39
N ARG A 248 21.79 -22.73 23.04
CA ARG A 248 22.39 -23.69 23.98
C ARG A 248 23.12 -22.99 25.13
N GLU A 249 23.71 -21.84 24.83
CA GLU A 249 24.48 -21.01 25.75
C GLU A 249 23.62 -20.43 26.88
N ALA A 250 22.29 -20.38 26.71
CA ALA A 250 21.39 -19.87 27.74
C ALA A 250 21.09 -20.90 28.83
N ARG A 251 21.36 -22.19 28.60
CA ARG A 251 20.97 -23.30 29.48
C ARG A 251 21.44 -23.14 30.94
N ASP A 252 22.67 -22.67 31.10
CA ASP A 252 23.35 -22.62 32.41
C ASP A 252 23.56 -21.20 32.91
N LYS A 253 22.88 -20.22 32.31
CA LYS A 253 22.89 -18.82 32.74
C LYS A 253 21.71 -18.54 33.64
N ASP A 254 21.83 -17.49 34.45
CA ASP A 254 20.67 -16.88 35.09
C ASP A 254 19.80 -16.15 34.03
N LEU A 255 18.50 -16.01 34.29
CA LEU A 255 17.56 -15.39 33.35
C LEU A 255 17.99 -13.98 32.96
N ARG A 256 18.38 -13.16 33.95
CA ARG A 256 18.82 -11.78 33.70
C ARG A 256 20.07 -11.77 32.85
N GLN A 257 21.04 -12.63 33.16
CA GLN A 257 22.29 -12.76 32.41
C GLN A 257 22.04 -13.18 30.95
N ALA A 258 21.15 -14.16 30.73
CA ALA A 258 20.80 -14.62 29.39
C ALA A 258 20.15 -13.52 28.54
N ILE A 259 19.27 -12.71 29.14
CA ILE A 259 18.65 -11.54 28.49
C ILE A 259 19.67 -10.44 28.25
N GLU A 260 20.54 -10.14 29.21
CA GLU A 260 21.58 -9.11 29.10
C GLU A 260 22.55 -9.40 27.94
N GLU A 261 22.98 -10.65 27.78
CA GLU A 261 23.83 -11.03 26.66
C GLU A 261 23.15 -10.96 25.29
N LEU A 262 21.83 -11.08 25.23
CA LEU A 262 21.06 -10.91 24.00
C LEU A 262 20.91 -9.42 23.66
N VAL A 263 20.49 -8.62 24.64
CA VAL A 263 20.16 -7.21 24.46
C VAL A 263 21.43 -6.35 24.34
N GLY A 264 22.45 -6.66 25.14
CA GLY A 264 23.67 -5.88 25.31
C GLY A 264 23.42 -4.57 26.07
N VAL A 265 24.14 -4.34 27.17
CA VAL A 265 24.07 -3.02 27.85
C VAL A 265 24.68 -1.95 26.94
N ASP A 266 25.84 -2.22 26.35
CA ASP A 266 26.46 -1.35 25.34
C ASP A 266 26.04 -1.76 23.92
N GLU A 267 26.03 -0.79 22.99
CA GLU A 267 25.60 -1.01 21.60
C GLU A 267 26.46 -2.06 20.89
N LYS A 268 27.78 -2.06 21.14
CA LYS A 268 28.75 -3.00 20.57
C LYS A 268 28.51 -4.46 20.99
N ASP A 269 27.87 -4.67 22.14
CA ASP A 269 27.65 -5.98 22.73
C ASP A 269 26.25 -6.52 22.38
N SER A 270 25.40 -5.71 21.76
CA SER A 270 24.04 -6.10 21.38
C SER A 270 24.05 -7.14 20.27
N LYS A 271 23.37 -8.27 20.49
CA LYS A 271 23.12 -9.29 19.45
C LYS A 271 21.89 -8.97 18.60
N LEU A 272 21.24 -7.82 18.85
CA LEU A 272 20.06 -7.36 18.13
C LEU A 272 20.46 -6.51 16.92
N ASN A 273 19.64 -6.55 15.87
CA ASN A 273 19.86 -5.66 14.72
C ASN A 273 19.42 -4.23 15.07
N LEU A 274 20.35 -3.45 15.64
CA LEU A 274 20.12 -2.05 16.02
C LEU A 274 19.97 -1.11 14.82
N GLY A 275 20.40 -1.52 13.63
CA GLY A 275 20.23 -0.76 12.39
C GLY A 275 18.78 -0.41 12.07
N ARG A 276 17.80 -1.18 12.58
CA ARG A 276 16.36 -0.92 12.39
C ARG A 276 15.82 0.30 13.17
N PHE A 277 16.59 0.81 14.14
CA PHE A 277 16.21 1.96 14.97
C PHE A 277 16.76 3.29 14.44
N ARG A 278 17.62 3.26 13.41
CA ARG A 278 18.10 4.47 12.74
C ARG A 278 16.94 5.19 12.05
N ASP A 279 17.06 6.52 11.94
CA ASP A 279 16.11 7.32 11.18
C ASP A 279 16.38 7.16 9.68
N PHE A 280 15.31 6.89 8.94
CA PHE A 280 15.30 6.71 7.50
C PHE A 280 14.17 7.52 6.84
N SER A 281 13.60 8.48 7.57
CA SER A 281 12.51 9.36 7.12
C SER A 281 12.86 10.16 5.86
N HIS A 282 14.16 10.40 5.62
CA HIS A 282 14.69 11.05 4.41
C HIS A 282 14.69 10.16 3.15
N LEU A 283 14.42 8.86 3.28
CA LEU A 283 14.36 7.91 2.15
C LEU A 283 12.94 7.62 1.68
N PHE A 284 11.97 7.70 2.58
CA PHE A 284 10.57 7.38 2.30
C PHE A 284 9.66 7.97 3.38
N SER A 285 8.40 8.20 3.01
CA SER A 285 7.36 8.49 4.01
C SER A 285 7.03 7.25 4.83
N GLY A 286 6.68 7.44 6.10
CA GLY A 286 6.18 6.39 6.99
C GLY A 286 7.27 5.49 7.57
N VAL A 287 6.91 4.73 8.61
CA VAL A 287 7.85 3.82 9.31
C VAL A 287 7.50 2.37 8.97
N CYS A 288 8.40 1.63 8.33
CA CYS A 288 8.14 0.22 7.98
C CYS A 288 8.57 -0.72 9.10
N SER A 289 7.73 -1.70 9.40
CA SER A 289 7.98 -2.79 10.34
C SER A 289 8.69 -4.01 9.74
N LEU A 290 9.01 -4.00 8.43
CA LEU A 290 9.55 -5.15 7.68
C LEU A 290 8.66 -6.42 7.74
N CYS A 291 7.36 -6.28 7.99
CA CYS A 291 6.42 -7.39 8.12
C CYS A 291 6.07 -8.14 6.82
N SER A 292 6.56 -7.70 5.65
CA SER A 292 6.29 -8.30 4.34
C SER A 292 4.83 -8.36 3.86
N GLN A 293 3.85 -7.74 4.54
CA GLN A 293 2.46 -7.65 4.05
C GLN A 293 2.34 -7.02 2.64
N CYS A 294 3.33 -6.22 2.25
CA CYS A 294 3.43 -5.64 0.92
C CYS A 294 3.73 -6.66 -0.19
N ALA A 295 4.23 -7.86 0.14
CA ALA A 295 4.53 -8.91 -0.82
C ALA A 295 3.24 -9.47 -1.44
N ASP A 296 2.17 -9.62 -0.65
CA ASP A 296 0.89 -10.19 -1.08
C ASP A 296 0.24 -9.40 -2.23
N ILE A 297 0.41 -8.06 -2.23
CA ILE A 297 -0.16 -7.18 -3.27
C ILE A 297 0.85 -6.85 -4.38
N CYS A 298 2.09 -7.33 -4.28
CA CYS A 298 3.14 -6.99 -5.24
C CYS A 298 3.05 -7.90 -6.48
N PRO A 299 2.74 -7.36 -7.68
CA PRO A 299 2.61 -8.17 -8.89
C PRO A 299 3.96 -8.82 -9.31
N VAL A 300 5.08 -8.18 -8.98
CA VAL A 300 6.41 -8.74 -9.26
C VAL A 300 6.68 -9.96 -8.37
N PHE A 301 6.34 -9.87 -7.08
CA PHE A 301 6.51 -10.98 -6.14
C PHE A 301 5.61 -12.17 -6.48
N SER A 302 4.38 -11.92 -6.91
CA SER A 302 3.42 -12.99 -7.21
C SER A 302 3.63 -13.60 -8.60
N LYS A 303 3.92 -12.80 -9.64
CA LYS A 303 3.90 -13.24 -11.04
C LYS A 303 5.26 -13.31 -11.73
N LEU A 304 6.31 -12.70 -11.17
CA LEU A 304 7.67 -12.68 -11.73
C LEU A 304 8.71 -13.28 -10.77
N SER A 305 8.28 -14.12 -9.82
CA SER A 305 9.19 -14.75 -8.86
C SER A 305 10.09 -15.82 -9.48
N ASP A 306 9.71 -16.37 -10.63
CA ASP A 306 10.53 -17.25 -11.50
C ASP A 306 11.80 -16.55 -12.00
N GLY A 307 11.80 -15.22 -12.04
CA GLY A 307 12.96 -14.43 -12.38
C GLY A 307 14.04 -14.36 -11.28
N PHE A 308 13.81 -14.92 -10.09
CA PHE A 308 14.72 -14.78 -8.96
C PHE A 308 15.23 -16.14 -8.46
N ALA A 309 16.40 -16.16 -7.84
CA ALA A 309 16.96 -17.39 -7.27
C ALA A 309 16.17 -17.81 -6.02
N ALA A 310 15.73 -16.82 -5.24
CA ALA A 310 14.82 -17.02 -4.12
C ALA A 310 13.62 -16.10 -4.24
N ARG A 311 12.42 -16.62 -3.94
CA ARG A 311 11.17 -15.85 -3.97
C ARG A 311 11.23 -14.56 -3.14
N THR A 312 11.95 -14.58 -2.02
CA THR A 312 12.15 -13.43 -1.13
C THR A 312 12.87 -12.26 -1.80
N GLU A 313 13.70 -12.50 -2.81
CA GLU A 313 14.41 -11.44 -3.55
C GLU A 313 13.44 -10.55 -4.34
N ALA A 314 12.30 -11.11 -4.76
CA ALA A 314 11.25 -10.37 -5.45
C ALA A 314 10.41 -9.49 -4.49
N ALA A 315 10.56 -9.65 -3.17
CA ALA A 315 9.69 -8.99 -2.19
C ALA A 315 10.00 -7.48 -2.07
N PRO A 316 9.00 -6.61 -1.83
CA PRO A 316 9.28 -5.20 -1.57
C PRO A 316 10.12 -5.00 -0.30
N THR A 317 9.97 -5.83 0.73
CA THR A 317 10.79 -5.77 1.95
C THR A 317 12.27 -6.01 1.68
N PHE A 318 12.61 -6.85 0.70
CA PHE A 318 14.02 -7.07 0.32
C PHE A 318 14.62 -5.82 -0.35
N ARG A 319 13.90 -5.17 -1.27
CA ARG A 319 14.29 -3.85 -1.82
C ARG A 319 14.58 -2.84 -0.72
N ARG A 320 13.72 -2.83 0.30
CA ARG A 320 13.89 -1.93 1.44
C ARG A 320 15.16 -2.23 2.22
N ALA A 321 15.43 -3.50 2.52
CA ALA A 321 16.63 -3.90 3.23
C ALA A 321 17.90 -3.47 2.46
N LEU A 322 17.93 -3.66 1.15
CA LEU A 322 19.04 -3.21 0.28
C LEU A 322 19.22 -1.70 0.30
N ALA A 323 18.13 -0.94 0.23
CA ALA A 323 18.19 0.52 0.29
C ALA A 323 18.62 1.04 1.68
N MET A 324 18.17 0.40 2.76
CA MET A 324 18.64 0.72 4.12
C MET A 324 20.14 0.42 4.27
N ALA A 325 20.62 -0.70 3.72
CA ALA A 325 22.03 -1.07 3.79
C ALA A 325 22.96 -0.01 3.17
N LEU A 326 22.57 0.55 2.01
CA LEU A 326 23.29 1.67 1.37
C LEU A 326 23.46 2.89 2.29
N GLU A 327 22.47 3.13 3.14
CA GLU A 327 22.41 4.32 4.01
C GLU A 327 23.09 4.07 5.34
N THR A 328 23.25 2.81 5.73
CA THR A 328 24.01 2.40 6.91
C THR A 328 25.48 2.11 6.63
N GLY A 329 26.00 2.52 5.47
CA GLY A 329 27.43 2.45 5.13
C GLY A 329 27.85 1.24 4.31
N ALA A 330 26.93 0.51 3.68
CA ALA A 330 27.30 -0.48 2.68
C ALA A 330 28.01 0.18 1.50
N ASP A 331 28.97 -0.52 0.89
CA ASP A 331 29.70 -0.03 -0.28
C ASP A 331 28.72 0.34 -1.40
N PRO A 332 28.72 1.60 -1.88
CA PRO A 332 27.90 2.03 -3.01
C PRO A 332 28.09 1.18 -4.28
N ALA A 333 29.20 0.45 -4.41
CA ALA A 333 29.44 -0.51 -5.49
C ALA A 333 28.38 -1.61 -5.57
N ILE A 334 27.64 -1.89 -4.50
CA ILE A 334 26.51 -2.85 -4.52
C ILE A 334 25.43 -2.45 -5.54
N LYS A 335 25.32 -1.16 -5.93
CA LYS A 335 24.42 -0.72 -7.01
C LYS A 335 24.78 -1.31 -8.39
N ASN A 336 25.99 -1.84 -8.53
CA ASN A 336 26.46 -2.50 -9.74
C ASN A 336 26.18 -4.01 -9.74
N ASP A 337 25.80 -4.57 -8.60
CA ASP A 337 25.45 -5.98 -8.48
C ASP A 337 24.23 -6.33 -9.36
N PRO A 338 24.27 -7.45 -10.11
CA PRO A 338 23.17 -7.85 -10.99
C PRO A 338 21.83 -8.05 -10.26
N LEU A 339 21.83 -8.64 -9.07
CA LEU A 339 20.62 -8.85 -8.28
C LEU A 339 20.08 -7.52 -7.76
N PHE A 340 20.94 -6.62 -7.30
CA PHE A 340 20.53 -5.27 -6.90
C PHE A 340 19.85 -4.55 -8.07
N ARG A 341 20.52 -4.46 -9.22
CA ARG A 341 19.97 -3.79 -10.41
C ARG A 341 18.63 -4.39 -10.82
N LYS A 342 18.55 -5.72 -10.94
CA LYS A 342 17.31 -6.43 -11.31
C LYS A 342 16.18 -6.17 -10.33
N THR A 343 16.47 -6.24 -9.04
CA THR A 343 15.48 -6.07 -7.96
C THR A 343 14.83 -4.69 -8.02
N PHE A 344 15.64 -3.64 -8.19
CA PHE A 344 15.11 -2.29 -8.34
C PHE A 344 14.51 -2.06 -9.73
N ASP A 345 15.09 -2.57 -10.82
CA ASP A 345 14.62 -2.38 -12.19
C ASP A 345 13.27 -3.05 -12.48
N LEU A 346 12.94 -4.20 -11.86
CA LEU A 346 11.63 -4.83 -12.05
C LEU A 346 10.48 -4.16 -11.27
N CYS A 347 10.74 -3.19 -10.40
CA CYS A 347 9.69 -2.51 -9.64
C CYS A 347 8.78 -1.63 -10.53
N LEU A 348 7.47 -1.86 -10.50
CA LEU A 348 6.55 -1.10 -11.36
C LEU A 348 6.25 0.33 -10.87
N LEU A 349 6.73 0.71 -9.67
CA LEU A 349 6.38 1.98 -8.98
C LEU A 349 4.87 2.26 -8.83
N CYS A 350 4.05 1.22 -8.94
CA CYS A 350 2.59 1.30 -8.88
C CYS A 350 2.03 1.63 -7.47
N GLY A 351 2.88 1.69 -6.45
CA GLY A 351 2.58 2.06 -5.05
C GLY A 351 1.55 1.19 -4.30
N GLN A 352 1.10 0.06 -4.87
CA GLN A 352 0.13 -0.82 -4.21
C GLN A 352 0.60 -1.32 -2.83
N CYS A 353 1.90 -1.55 -2.69
CA CYS A 353 2.52 -1.88 -1.40
C CYS A 353 2.40 -0.75 -0.37
N THR A 354 2.47 0.51 -0.79
CA THR A 354 2.24 1.69 0.06
C THR A 354 0.78 1.76 0.49
N PHE A 355 -0.16 1.56 -0.45
CA PHE A 355 -1.59 1.54 -0.17
C PHE A 355 -1.98 0.47 0.87
N LYS A 356 -1.40 -0.73 0.75
CA LYS A 356 -1.63 -1.84 1.70
C LYS A 356 -0.96 -1.59 3.06
N CYS A 357 0.03 -0.71 3.14
CA CYS A 357 0.84 -0.53 4.34
C CYS A 357 0.10 0.28 5.42
N PRO A 358 -0.07 -0.23 6.64
CA PRO A 358 -0.78 0.49 7.72
C PRO A 358 -0.11 1.80 8.14
N THR A 359 1.20 1.91 7.94
CA THR A 359 1.99 3.12 8.25
C THR A 359 2.29 3.98 7.03
N ASN A 360 1.68 3.64 5.88
CA ASN A 360 1.89 4.33 4.60
C ASN A 360 3.38 4.40 4.20
N ALA A 361 4.15 3.36 4.54
CA ALA A 361 5.58 3.30 4.25
C ALA A 361 5.80 3.25 2.72
N SER A 362 6.30 4.35 2.14
CA SER A 362 6.37 4.48 0.68
C SER A 362 7.56 3.74 0.07
N MET A 363 7.30 2.53 -0.44
CA MET A 363 8.28 1.80 -1.27
C MET A 363 8.55 2.53 -2.60
N ARG A 364 7.58 3.31 -3.08
CA ARG A 364 7.70 4.10 -4.31
C ARG A 364 8.79 5.15 -4.20
N ASP A 365 8.78 5.93 -3.11
CA ASP A 365 9.78 6.98 -2.85
C ASP A 365 11.19 6.39 -2.76
N LEU A 366 11.31 5.29 -2.00
CA LEU A 366 12.55 4.55 -1.82
C LEU A 366 13.12 4.06 -3.15
N VAL A 367 12.27 3.42 -3.98
CA VAL A 367 12.72 2.90 -5.27
C VAL A 367 13.05 4.04 -6.22
N ALA A 368 12.25 5.12 -6.26
CA ALA A 368 12.54 6.29 -7.10
C ALA A 368 13.89 6.93 -6.74
N LYS A 369 14.20 7.06 -5.45
CA LYS A 369 15.49 7.59 -4.98
C LYS A 369 16.66 6.66 -5.33
N VAL A 370 16.50 5.34 -5.19
CA VAL A 370 17.56 4.38 -5.54
C VAL A 370 17.78 4.30 -7.06
N ARG A 371 16.71 4.43 -7.85
CA ARG A 371 16.72 4.30 -9.32
C ARG A 371 17.29 5.48 -10.08
N GLU A 372 17.66 6.57 -9.41
CA GLU A 372 18.20 7.80 -10.00
C GLU A 372 19.05 7.53 -11.25
N ASP A 373 18.42 7.65 -12.42
CA ASP A 373 19.04 7.27 -13.68
C ASP A 373 19.81 8.47 -14.25
N ARG A 374 21.14 8.33 -14.34
CA ARG A 374 22.00 9.34 -14.97
C ARG A 374 21.56 9.63 -16.40
N ARG A 375 21.04 8.63 -17.13
CA ARG A 375 20.60 8.80 -18.52
C ARG A 375 19.35 9.68 -18.61
N SER A 376 18.40 9.54 -17.67
CA SER A 376 17.27 10.46 -17.57
C SER A 376 17.73 11.91 -17.37
N ARG A 377 18.75 12.16 -16.55
CA ARG A 377 19.27 13.53 -16.35
C ARG A 377 19.92 14.16 -17.58
N VAL A 378 20.43 13.34 -18.50
CA VAL A 378 21.07 13.83 -19.73
C VAL A 378 20.06 13.97 -20.87
N ILE A 379 19.15 13.00 -21.04
CA ILE A 379 18.19 12.98 -22.16
C ILE A 379 16.93 13.78 -21.86
N ALA A 380 16.42 13.75 -20.62
CA ALA A 380 15.18 14.43 -20.26
C ALA A 380 15.21 15.94 -20.53
N PRO A 381 16.29 16.69 -20.24
CA PRO A 381 16.30 18.14 -20.52
C PRO A 381 16.13 18.45 -22.01
N GLY A 382 16.67 17.63 -22.91
CA GLY A 382 16.49 17.79 -24.35
C GLY A 382 15.05 17.51 -24.80
N LEU A 383 14.47 16.39 -24.36
CA LEU A 383 13.09 16.04 -24.68
C LEU A 383 12.10 17.06 -24.10
N VAL A 384 12.30 17.46 -22.85
CA VAL A 384 11.45 18.47 -22.20
C VAL A 384 11.65 19.84 -22.86
N GLY A 385 12.87 20.21 -23.23
CA GLY A 385 13.14 21.44 -23.96
C GLY A 385 12.37 21.53 -25.29
N VAL A 386 12.17 20.40 -25.98
CA VAL A 386 11.27 20.31 -27.14
C VAL A 386 9.81 20.54 -26.73
N MET A 387 9.35 19.87 -25.67
CA MET A 387 7.97 20.00 -25.17
C MET A 387 7.63 21.42 -24.69
N GLU A 388 8.60 22.16 -24.17
CA GLU A 388 8.43 23.54 -23.71
C GLU A 388 8.35 24.55 -24.86
N ARG A 389 9.01 24.25 -25.98
CA ARG A 389 8.98 25.07 -27.19
C ARG A 389 7.74 24.71 -28.00
N ARG A 390 6.61 25.33 -27.67
CA ARG A 390 5.28 25.06 -28.27
C ARG A 390 5.29 24.85 -29.79
N GLY A 391 5.94 25.73 -30.56
CA GLY A 391 6.02 25.61 -32.01
C GLY A 391 6.74 24.33 -32.47
N LEU A 392 7.86 24.01 -31.83
CA LEU A 392 8.64 22.80 -32.10
C LEU A 392 7.88 21.54 -31.66
N TYR A 393 7.23 21.58 -30.49
CA TYR A 393 6.40 20.48 -30.01
C TYR A 393 5.23 20.18 -30.94
N ARG A 394 4.48 21.20 -31.37
CA ARG A 394 3.38 21.05 -32.34
C ARG A 394 3.87 20.45 -33.66
N ALA A 395 5.00 20.94 -34.18
CA ALA A 395 5.60 20.40 -35.41
C ALA A 395 6.04 18.94 -35.24
N ALA A 396 6.65 18.59 -34.10
CA ALA A 396 7.09 17.22 -33.81
C ALA A 396 5.91 16.25 -33.70
N ILE A 397 4.85 16.60 -32.97
CA ILE A 397 3.63 15.78 -32.86
C ILE A 397 2.98 15.60 -34.23
N GLY A 398 2.80 16.68 -35.00
CA GLY A 398 2.23 16.61 -36.34
C GLY A 398 3.03 15.72 -37.28
N LEU A 399 4.36 15.84 -37.28
CA LEU A 399 5.25 15.01 -38.09
C LEU A 399 5.20 13.53 -37.68
N LEU A 400 5.28 13.24 -36.37
CA LEU A 400 5.22 11.87 -35.85
C LEU A 400 3.88 11.19 -36.20
N GLY A 401 2.76 11.90 -36.03
CA GLY A 401 1.43 11.40 -36.37
C GLY A 401 1.20 11.22 -37.87
N ALA A 402 1.70 12.15 -38.70
CA ALA A 402 1.58 12.05 -40.15
C ALA A 402 2.43 10.92 -40.74
N THR A 403 3.61 10.67 -40.18
CA THR A 403 4.56 9.66 -40.67
C THR A 403 4.36 8.27 -40.06
N GLN A 404 3.47 8.12 -39.07
CA GLN A 404 3.22 6.85 -38.37
C GLN A 404 3.03 5.65 -39.30
N GLY A 405 2.23 5.81 -40.36
CA GLY A 405 1.96 4.72 -41.31
C GLY A 405 3.21 4.18 -42.00
N LEU A 406 4.22 5.03 -42.24
CA LEU A 406 5.46 4.66 -42.91
C LEU A 406 6.30 3.74 -42.04
N TRP A 407 6.56 4.14 -40.79
CA TRP A 407 7.42 3.40 -39.88
C TRP A 407 6.70 2.27 -39.12
N GLN A 408 5.37 2.25 -39.08
CA GLN A 408 4.59 1.12 -38.53
C GLN A 408 4.26 0.03 -39.54
N SER A 409 4.53 0.25 -40.83
CA SER A 409 4.44 -0.78 -41.85
C SER A 409 5.34 -1.98 -41.48
N ARG A 410 5.02 -3.18 -41.99
CA ARG A 410 5.83 -4.38 -41.71
C ARG A 410 7.31 -4.17 -42.08
N ALA A 411 7.56 -3.54 -43.23
CA ALA A 411 8.89 -3.16 -43.68
C ALA A 411 9.53 -2.08 -42.79
N GLY A 412 8.78 -1.03 -42.43
CA GLY A 412 9.24 0.03 -41.53
C GLY A 412 9.66 -0.51 -40.16
N ARG A 413 8.86 -1.40 -39.55
CA ARG A 413 9.20 -2.04 -38.26
C ARG A 413 10.45 -2.91 -38.37
N GLN A 414 10.64 -3.61 -39.49
CA GLN A 414 11.82 -4.44 -39.72
C GLN A 414 13.09 -3.58 -39.85
N VAL A 415 13.01 -2.45 -40.58
CA VAL A 415 14.11 -1.48 -40.68
C VAL A 415 14.41 -0.85 -39.32
N LEU A 416 13.38 -0.42 -38.57
CA LEU A 416 13.57 0.12 -37.22
C LEU A 416 14.19 -0.90 -36.25
N SER A 417 13.94 -2.20 -36.44
CA SER A 417 14.53 -3.24 -35.60
C SER A 417 16.04 -3.36 -35.76
N TRP A 418 16.60 -2.93 -36.90
CA TRP A 418 18.04 -2.96 -37.20
C TRP A 418 18.80 -1.72 -36.71
N LEU A 419 18.11 -0.64 -36.36
CA LEU A 419 18.75 0.55 -35.81
C LEU A 419 19.35 0.25 -34.43
N PRO A 420 20.53 0.83 -34.08
CA PRO A 420 21.11 0.68 -32.74
C PRO A 420 20.11 1.15 -31.68
N GLN A 421 19.47 0.20 -31.02
CA GLN A 421 18.41 0.42 -30.03
C GLN A 421 18.89 1.25 -28.83
N GLY A 422 20.21 1.48 -28.71
CA GLY A 422 20.82 2.37 -27.72
C GLY A 422 20.67 3.87 -28.02
N LEU A 423 20.29 4.28 -29.23
CA LEU A 423 20.08 5.70 -29.60
C LEU A 423 18.62 6.16 -29.48
N ILE A 424 17.68 5.22 -29.47
CA ILE A 424 16.25 5.47 -29.24
C ILE A 424 15.99 5.13 -27.75
N PRO A 425 15.31 5.99 -26.96
CA PRO A 425 15.10 5.74 -25.53
C PRO A 425 14.34 4.44 -25.20
N THR A 426 13.66 3.87 -26.18
CA THR A 426 12.71 2.76 -26.01
C THR A 426 12.82 1.76 -27.17
N ARG A 427 13.17 0.50 -26.86
CA ARG A 427 13.01 -0.62 -27.80
C ARG A 427 11.51 -0.87 -27.98
N ILE A 428 10.99 -0.69 -29.20
CA ILE A 428 9.59 -1.00 -29.51
C ILE A 428 9.50 -2.48 -29.90
N PRO A 429 8.87 -3.34 -29.08
CA PRO A 429 8.73 -4.75 -29.41
C PRO A 429 7.87 -4.93 -30.66
N THR A 430 8.29 -5.80 -31.58
CA THR A 430 7.61 -6.03 -32.86
C THR A 430 6.17 -6.53 -32.68
N GLY A 431 5.93 -7.33 -31.64
CA GLY A 431 4.63 -7.90 -31.29
C GLY A 431 3.68 -6.96 -30.52
N ARG A 432 4.11 -5.74 -30.18
CA ARG A 432 3.29 -4.79 -29.42
C ARG A 432 2.31 -4.05 -30.36
N TYR A 433 1.06 -3.95 -29.92
CA TYR A 433 0.07 -3.03 -30.46
C TYR A 433 0.53 -1.60 -30.19
N LEU A 434 0.69 -0.83 -31.27
CA LEU A 434 1.06 0.57 -31.17
C LEU A 434 -0.19 1.44 -31.35
N PRO A 435 -0.48 2.34 -30.40
CA PRO A 435 -1.60 3.27 -30.55
C PRO A 435 -1.39 4.20 -31.74
N ARG A 436 -2.50 4.71 -32.27
CA ARG A 436 -2.47 5.82 -33.23
C ARG A 436 -1.93 7.06 -32.51
N LEU A 437 -0.99 7.74 -33.14
CA LEU A 437 -0.44 9.01 -32.69
C LEU A 437 -1.34 10.14 -33.19
N ALA A 438 -1.47 11.18 -32.39
CA ALA A 438 -2.22 12.36 -32.78
C ALA A 438 -1.47 13.13 -33.89
N ARG A 439 -2.23 13.79 -34.78
CA ARG A 439 -1.69 14.67 -35.82
C ARG A 439 -1.67 16.14 -35.41
N ALA A 440 -2.30 16.48 -34.30
CA ALA A 440 -2.40 17.83 -33.76
C ALA A 440 -2.53 17.75 -32.24
N THR A 441 -1.98 18.74 -31.54
CA THR A 441 -2.13 18.87 -30.08
C THR A 441 -3.56 19.26 -29.71
N MET A 442 -3.95 19.07 -28.45
CA MET A 442 -5.24 19.49 -27.92
C MET A 442 -5.52 20.98 -28.14
N GLU A 443 -4.55 21.85 -27.84
CA GLU A 443 -4.65 23.29 -28.10
C GLU A 443 -4.90 23.60 -29.60
N SER A 444 -4.34 22.80 -30.52
CA SER A 444 -4.55 22.99 -31.96
C SER A 444 -5.89 22.44 -32.45
N ARG A 445 -6.46 21.45 -31.76
CA ARG A 445 -7.80 20.90 -32.07
C ARG A 445 -8.94 21.76 -31.52
N TYR A 446 -8.68 22.47 -30.42
CA TYR A 446 -9.65 23.31 -29.70
C TYR A 446 -9.07 24.73 -29.45
N PRO A 447 -8.71 25.49 -30.51
CA PRO A 447 -8.09 26.80 -30.35
C PRO A 447 -8.98 27.81 -29.62
N GLU A 448 -10.30 27.66 -29.71
CA GLU A 448 -11.28 28.51 -29.03
C GLU A 448 -11.31 28.31 -27.51
N LEU A 449 -10.80 27.18 -27.00
CA LEU A 449 -10.69 26.90 -25.57
C LEU A 449 -9.28 27.16 -25.03
N ALA A 450 -8.31 27.44 -25.90
CA ALA A 450 -6.93 27.62 -25.53
C ALA A 450 -6.73 28.93 -24.75
N HIS A 451 -6.28 28.81 -23.51
CA HIS A 451 -5.83 29.94 -22.67
C HIS A 451 -6.91 30.97 -22.32
N ILE A 452 -8.18 30.55 -22.29
CA ILE A 452 -9.27 31.38 -21.77
C ILE A 452 -8.94 31.75 -20.32
N PRO A 453 -8.97 33.03 -19.93
CA PRO A 453 -8.62 33.44 -18.58
C PRO A 453 -9.63 32.92 -17.53
N PRO A 454 -9.22 32.77 -16.25
CA PRO A 454 -10.09 32.27 -15.18
C PRO A 454 -11.38 33.09 -14.95
N ALA A 455 -11.42 34.36 -15.36
CA ALA A 455 -12.62 35.19 -15.28
C ALA A 455 -13.74 34.70 -16.22
N GLU A 456 -13.36 34.04 -17.32
CA GLU A 456 -14.27 33.59 -18.38
C GLU A 456 -14.49 32.06 -18.37
N ALA A 457 -13.63 31.31 -17.66
CA ALA A 457 -13.72 29.86 -17.51
C ALA A 457 -13.55 29.40 -16.05
N ASP A 458 -14.50 28.60 -15.56
CA ASP A 458 -14.45 28.04 -14.20
C ASP A 458 -13.50 26.84 -14.10
N ILE A 459 -13.39 26.07 -15.19
CA ILE A 459 -12.74 24.76 -15.21
C ILE A 459 -11.44 24.83 -16.02
N ALA A 460 -10.31 24.56 -15.38
CA ALA A 460 -9.07 24.21 -16.05
C ALA A 460 -9.05 22.71 -16.35
N TYR A 461 -9.06 22.32 -17.64
CA TYR A 461 -8.91 20.93 -18.02
C TYR A 461 -7.44 20.56 -18.25
N PHE A 462 -6.89 19.74 -17.36
CA PHE A 462 -5.55 19.18 -17.47
C PHE A 462 -5.60 17.86 -18.25
N TYR A 463 -5.33 17.94 -19.56
CA TYR A 463 -5.34 16.79 -20.46
C TYR A 463 -4.01 16.02 -20.46
N GLY A 464 -2.95 16.59 -19.86
CA GLY A 464 -1.65 15.93 -19.74
C GLY A 464 -0.94 15.71 -21.08
N CYS A 465 0.20 15.03 -21.06
CA CYS A 465 1.01 14.84 -22.29
C CYS A 465 0.44 13.76 -23.22
N THR A 466 -0.31 12.79 -22.68
CA THR A 466 -0.78 11.63 -23.46
C THR A 466 -1.86 12.00 -24.48
N SER A 467 -2.73 12.97 -24.18
CA SER A 467 -3.76 13.43 -25.12
C SER A 467 -3.22 14.26 -26.28
N ASP A 468 -1.97 14.72 -26.19
CA ASP A 468 -1.24 15.30 -27.32
C ASP A 468 -0.49 14.25 -28.13
N LEU A 469 -0.05 13.16 -27.50
CA LEU A 469 0.75 12.13 -28.15
C LEU A 469 -0.11 11.10 -28.89
N PHE A 470 -1.20 10.65 -28.27
CA PHE A 470 -2.04 9.57 -28.79
C PHE A 470 -3.37 10.11 -29.31
N ALA A 471 -3.82 9.58 -30.45
CA ALA A 471 -5.11 9.90 -31.08
C ALA A 471 -6.28 9.21 -30.37
N GLU A 472 -6.28 9.25 -29.05
CA GLU A 472 -7.33 8.69 -28.20
C GLU A 472 -8.36 9.77 -27.89
N PRO A 473 -9.66 9.52 -28.11
CA PRO A 473 -10.68 10.55 -28.02
C PRO A 473 -11.08 10.91 -26.57
N VAL A 474 -10.21 10.69 -25.59
CA VAL A 474 -10.51 10.84 -24.16
C VAL A 474 -10.77 12.30 -23.82
N ALA A 475 -9.84 13.18 -24.20
CA ALA A 475 -9.98 14.61 -23.98
C ALA A 475 -11.12 15.20 -24.83
N ASP A 476 -11.25 14.77 -26.08
CA ASP A 476 -12.34 15.16 -26.97
C ASP A 476 -13.71 14.79 -26.39
N SER A 477 -13.84 13.61 -25.79
CA SER A 477 -15.06 13.15 -25.12
C SER A 477 -15.42 14.05 -23.94
N PHE A 478 -14.43 14.47 -23.14
CA PHE A 478 -14.68 15.45 -22.07
C PHE A 478 -15.13 16.80 -22.62
N MET A 479 -14.49 17.30 -23.67
CA MET A 479 -14.90 18.55 -24.33
C MET A 479 -16.33 18.46 -24.87
N HIS A 480 -16.70 17.32 -25.46
CA HIS A 480 -18.06 17.08 -25.95
C HIS A 480 -19.08 17.12 -24.79
N ILE A 481 -18.83 16.37 -23.72
CA ILE A 481 -19.67 16.36 -22.51
C ILE A 481 -19.80 17.78 -21.92
N ALA A 482 -18.69 18.50 -21.83
CA ALA A 482 -18.65 19.86 -21.30
C ALA A 482 -19.48 20.84 -22.14
N ARG A 483 -19.33 20.82 -23.46
CA ARG A 483 -20.13 21.65 -24.38
C ARG A 483 -21.61 21.32 -24.29
N HIS A 484 -21.96 20.03 -24.28
CA HIS A 484 -23.35 19.60 -24.14
C HIS A 484 -23.98 20.17 -22.87
N ASN A 485 -23.25 20.18 -21.77
CA ASN A 485 -23.70 20.69 -20.47
C ASN A 485 -23.48 22.21 -20.26
N GLY A 486 -22.94 22.93 -21.26
CA GLY A 486 -22.72 24.37 -21.16
C GLY A 486 -21.63 24.78 -20.15
N TRP A 487 -20.66 23.90 -19.88
CA TRP A 487 -19.58 24.18 -18.94
C TRP A 487 -18.53 25.12 -19.55
N ARG A 488 -18.07 26.09 -18.77
CA ARG A 488 -17.02 27.03 -19.17
C ARG A 488 -15.63 26.45 -18.89
N VAL A 489 -15.04 25.86 -19.92
CA VAL A 489 -13.75 25.14 -19.84
C VAL A 489 -12.64 25.93 -20.52
N SER A 490 -11.48 25.97 -19.89
CA SER A 490 -10.23 26.47 -20.46
C SER A 490 -9.21 25.33 -20.60
N LEU A 491 -8.41 25.40 -21.66
CA LEU A 491 -7.16 24.64 -21.82
C LEU A 491 -6.00 25.58 -21.46
N PRO A 492 -5.65 25.72 -20.17
CA PRO A 492 -4.55 26.58 -19.77
C PRO A 492 -3.21 26.04 -20.31
N PRO A 493 -2.19 26.90 -20.46
CA PRO A 493 -0.83 26.45 -20.71
C PRO A 493 -0.45 25.37 -19.69
N GLN A 494 -0.05 24.20 -20.18
CA GLN A 494 0.28 23.08 -19.31
C GLN A 494 1.44 22.27 -19.88
N ARG A 495 2.14 21.58 -18.99
CA ARG A 495 3.25 20.67 -19.31
C ARG A 495 2.93 19.29 -18.77
N CYS A 496 3.78 18.31 -19.09
CA CYS A 496 3.71 16.99 -18.47
C CYS A 496 3.60 17.12 -16.94
N CYS A 497 2.77 16.28 -16.31
CA CYS A 497 2.65 16.21 -14.85
C CYS A 497 3.96 15.83 -14.15
N GLY A 498 4.93 15.28 -14.90
CA GLY A 498 6.26 14.91 -14.45
C GLY A 498 6.38 13.51 -13.85
N GLU A 499 5.27 12.77 -13.75
CA GLU A 499 5.24 11.37 -13.29
C GLU A 499 6.26 10.45 -14.00
N PRO A 500 6.44 10.49 -15.33
CA PRO A 500 7.45 9.66 -15.99
C PRO A 500 8.88 9.94 -15.50
N PHE A 501 9.21 11.19 -15.16
CA PHE A 501 10.53 11.57 -14.64
C PHE A 501 10.72 11.13 -13.19
N ALA A 502 9.68 11.28 -12.36
CA ALA A 502 9.68 10.75 -11.00
C ALA A 502 9.91 9.23 -10.99
N SER A 503 9.32 8.50 -11.96
CA SER A 503 9.43 7.03 -12.05
C SER A 503 10.84 6.49 -12.32
N VAL A 504 11.75 7.34 -12.82
CA VAL A 504 13.16 7.01 -13.09
C VAL A 504 14.12 7.77 -12.16
N GLY A 505 13.59 8.39 -11.10
CA GLY A 505 14.37 9.11 -10.08
C GLY A 505 14.83 10.51 -10.50
N ASN A 506 14.31 11.08 -11.59
CA ASN A 506 14.58 12.48 -11.98
C ASN A 506 13.57 13.43 -11.31
N THR A 507 13.70 13.55 -9.98
CA THR A 507 12.81 14.37 -9.14
C THR A 507 12.96 15.88 -9.41
N ALA A 508 14.17 16.35 -9.74
CA ALA A 508 14.41 17.75 -10.07
C ALA A 508 13.55 18.22 -11.25
N GLU A 509 13.48 17.42 -12.32
CA GLU A 509 12.67 17.72 -13.49
C GLU A 509 11.17 17.62 -13.18
N TYR A 510 10.78 16.63 -12.37
CA TYR A 510 9.41 16.52 -11.85
C TYR A 510 8.97 17.79 -11.11
N HIS A 511 9.77 18.29 -10.16
CA HIS A 511 9.44 19.50 -9.40
C HIS A 511 9.43 20.76 -10.28
N ARG A 512 10.30 20.85 -11.29
CA ARG A 512 10.35 21.98 -12.24
C ARG A 512 9.07 22.07 -13.07
N LEU A 513 8.60 20.94 -13.60
CA LEU A 513 7.34 20.85 -14.34
C LEU A 513 6.13 21.12 -13.44
N ALA A 514 6.17 20.63 -12.20
CA ALA A 514 5.12 20.82 -11.21
C ALA A 514 4.89 22.29 -10.88
N ARG A 515 5.95 23.07 -10.64
CA ARG A 515 5.85 24.52 -10.36
C ARG A 515 5.10 25.27 -11.46
N TYR A 516 5.48 25.01 -12.72
CA TYR A 516 4.81 25.60 -13.87
C TYR A 516 3.33 25.24 -13.91
N ASN A 517 2.99 23.95 -13.80
CA ASN A 517 1.60 23.51 -13.85
C ASN A 517 0.78 24.09 -12.67
N ILE A 518 1.34 24.16 -11.47
CA ILE A 518 0.68 24.78 -10.32
C ILE A 518 0.33 26.23 -10.63
N ASP A 519 1.29 27.02 -11.11
CA ASP A 519 1.06 28.44 -11.38
C ASP A 519 -0.02 28.68 -12.45
N GLN A 520 -0.11 27.79 -13.44
CA GLN A 520 -1.12 27.91 -14.51
C GLN A 520 -2.52 27.43 -14.07
N LEU A 521 -2.60 26.46 -13.15
CA LEU A 521 -3.87 25.86 -12.71
C LEU A 521 -4.46 26.53 -11.47
N LEU A 522 -3.61 27.11 -10.61
CA LEU A 522 -4.00 27.73 -9.35
C LEU A 522 -5.05 28.85 -9.49
N PRO A 523 -5.09 29.66 -10.56
CA PRO A 523 -6.10 30.71 -10.68
C PRO A 523 -7.55 30.21 -10.92
N TYR A 524 -7.74 28.97 -11.40
CA TYR A 524 -9.07 28.46 -11.77
C TYR A 524 -9.85 27.95 -10.56
N ARG A 525 -11.18 27.94 -10.66
CA ARG A 525 -12.06 27.45 -9.59
C ARG A 525 -11.98 25.92 -9.46
N TYR A 526 -11.95 25.22 -10.59
CA TYR A 526 -11.86 23.76 -10.64
C TYR A 526 -10.74 23.32 -11.56
N VAL A 527 -10.02 22.26 -11.17
CA VAL A 527 -9.03 21.58 -12.01
C VAL A 527 -9.53 20.15 -12.27
N VAL A 528 -9.73 19.80 -13.54
CA VAL A 528 -10.19 18.46 -13.92
C VAL A 528 -9.11 17.77 -14.73
N ALA A 529 -8.66 16.60 -14.27
CA ALA A 529 -7.66 15.79 -14.94
C ALA A 529 -8.18 14.36 -15.12
N HIS A 530 -8.12 13.80 -16.33
CA HIS A 530 -8.66 12.45 -16.57
C HIS A 530 -7.67 11.32 -16.25
N CYS A 531 -6.36 11.59 -16.32
CA CYS A 531 -5.34 10.56 -16.16
C CYS A 531 -5.04 10.30 -14.67
N PRO A 532 -5.26 9.08 -14.14
CA PRO A 532 -5.00 8.77 -12.74
C PRO A 532 -3.55 8.98 -12.30
N SER A 533 -2.59 8.75 -13.20
CA SER A 533 -1.17 9.01 -12.95
C SER A 533 -0.88 10.50 -12.74
N CYS A 534 -1.54 11.37 -13.52
CA CYS A 534 -1.39 12.82 -13.34
C CYS A 534 -2.02 13.28 -12.03
N ILE A 535 -3.19 12.76 -11.68
CA ILE A 535 -3.86 13.06 -10.40
C ILE A 535 -2.98 12.64 -9.23
N LEU A 536 -2.43 11.42 -9.27
CA LEU A 536 -1.52 10.93 -8.24
C LEU A 536 -0.28 11.83 -8.12
N ALA A 537 0.33 12.21 -9.24
CA ALA A 537 1.47 13.12 -9.23
C ALA A 537 1.13 14.44 -8.51
N PHE A 538 0.04 15.12 -8.89
CA PHE A 538 -0.39 16.35 -8.21
C PHE A 538 -0.62 16.14 -6.71
N LYS A 539 -1.24 15.01 -6.31
CA LYS A 539 -1.51 14.70 -4.89
C LYS A 539 -0.25 14.44 -4.07
N GLU A 540 0.84 14.01 -4.70
CA GLU A 540 2.14 13.85 -4.03
C GLU A 540 2.89 15.18 -3.87
N LEU A 541 2.58 16.21 -4.66
CA LEU A 541 3.33 17.48 -4.67
C LEU A 541 3.43 18.20 -3.32
N PRO A 542 2.36 18.30 -2.48
CA PRO A 542 2.50 18.91 -1.15
C PRO A 542 3.59 18.23 -0.32
N LYS A 543 3.62 16.90 -0.32
CA LYS A 543 4.61 16.08 0.40
C LYS A 543 6.02 16.31 -0.15
N GLU A 544 6.13 16.41 -1.47
CA GLU A 544 7.40 16.63 -2.16
C GLU A 544 7.98 18.02 -1.91
N PHE A 545 7.16 19.08 -1.96
CA PHE A 545 7.62 20.43 -1.67
C PHE A 545 7.93 20.64 -0.18
N ALA A 546 7.19 19.99 0.73
CA ALA A 546 7.53 19.96 2.15
C ALA A 546 8.93 19.37 2.40
N ARG A 547 9.29 18.29 1.69
CA ARG A 547 10.63 17.70 1.76
C ARG A 547 11.74 18.60 1.23
N LEU A 548 11.42 19.45 0.26
CA LEU A 548 12.35 20.45 -0.28
C LEU A 548 12.47 21.69 0.60
N GLY A 549 11.62 21.83 1.64
CA GLY A 549 11.51 23.06 2.42
C GLY A 549 10.90 24.23 1.63
N ASP A 550 10.20 23.97 0.53
CA ASP A 550 9.57 24.98 -0.32
C ASP A 550 8.13 25.24 0.17
N ALA A 551 7.99 25.97 1.27
CA ALA A 551 6.71 26.25 1.91
C ALA A 551 5.71 26.95 0.95
N THR A 552 6.21 27.78 0.04
CA THR A 552 5.37 28.49 -0.95
C THR A 552 4.70 27.51 -1.90
N TYR A 553 5.47 26.60 -2.51
CA TYR A 553 4.89 25.63 -3.44
C TYR A 553 4.20 24.46 -2.74
N GLU A 554 4.57 24.14 -1.50
CA GLU A 554 3.80 23.24 -0.66
C GLU A 554 2.36 23.74 -0.52
N GLU A 555 2.18 25.01 -0.12
CA GLU A 555 0.86 25.60 0.09
C GLU A 555 0.08 25.75 -1.24
N ARG A 556 0.74 26.23 -2.30
CA ARG A 556 0.10 26.30 -3.62
C ARG A 556 -0.32 24.91 -4.14
N ALA A 557 0.49 23.88 -3.91
CA ALA A 557 0.15 22.51 -4.28
C ALA A 557 -1.07 22.01 -3.49
N LYS A 558 -1.16 22.29 -2.18
CA LYS A 558 -2.35 21.96 -1.37
C LYS A 558 -3.61 22.60 -1.95
N GLN A 559 -3.53 23.87 -2.35
CA GLN A 559 -4.65 24.60 -2.95
C GLN A 559 -5.08 24.03 -4.29
N VAL A 560 -4.14 23.64 -5.17
CA VAL A 560 -4.47 22.95 -6.43
C VAL A 560 -5.11 21.59 -6.16
N VAL A 561 -4.55 20.80 -5.24
CA VAL A 561 -5.07 19.47 -4.88
C VAL A 561 -6.49 19.55 -4.30
N ALA A 562 -6.79 20.59 -3.50
CA ALA A 562 -8.11 20.80 -2.90
C ALA A 562 -9.23 20.99 -3.94
N LYS A 563 -8.88 21.40 -5.17
CA LYS A 563 -9.81 21.59 -6.29
C LYS A 563 -9.49 20.72 -7.50
N LEU A 564 -8.74 19.65 -7.29
CA LEU A 564 -8.38 18.67 -8.32
C LEU A 564 -9.36 17.50 -8.31
N TYR A 565 -10.03 17.28 -9.43
CA TYR A 565 -11.03 16.24 -9.62
C TYR A 565 -10.68 15.36 -10.82
N ASP A 566 -10.95 14.06 -10.73
CA ASP A 566 -11.19 13.27 -11.93
C ASP A 566 -12.58 13.61 -12.50
N PRO A 567 -12.85 13.31 -13.78
CA PRO A 567 -14.11 13.66 -14.40
C PRO A 567 -15.34 13.03 -13.73
N ALA A 568 -15.25 11.79 -13.21
CA ALA A 568 -16.39 11.16 -12.54
C ALA A 568 -16.73 11.88 -11.23
N ARG A 569 -15.73 12.16 -10.40
CA ARG A 569 -15.94 12.94 -9.16
C ARG A 569 -16.39 14.36 -9.44
N PHE A 570 -15.87 15.01 -10.47
CA PHE A 570 -16.34 16.32 -10.87
C PHE A 570 -17.84 16.29 -11.22
N ILE A 571 -18.27 15.32 -12.03
CA ILE A 571 -19.68 15.16 -12.42
C ILE A 571 -20.56 14.82 -11.21
N VAL A 572 -20.16 13.85 -10.40
CA VAL A 572 -21.01 13.33 -9.31
C VAL A 572 -21.02 14.25 -8.09
N GLU A 573 -19.87 14.79 -7.68
CA GLU A 573 -19.70 15.53 -6.42
C GLU A 573 -19.81 17.05 -6.59
N VAL A 574 -19.34 17.60 -7.71
CA VAL A 574 -19.32 19.06 -7.94
C VAL A 574 -20.54 19.52 -8.73
N VAL A 575 -20.83 18.87 -9.85
CA VAL A 575 -22.00 19.20 -10.68
C VAL A 575 -23.27 18.65 -10.04
N GLY A 576 -23.23 17.39 -9.59
CA GLY A 576 -24.41 16.64 -9.14
C GLY A 576 -25.16 16.04 -10.32
N VAL A 577 -25.44 14.74 -10.25
CA VAL A 577 -26.08 13.97 -11.35
C VAL A 577 -27.40 14.61 -11.81
N GLN A 578 -28.16 15.19 -10.90
CA GLN A 578 -29.42 15.87 -11.16
C GLN A 578 -29.29 17.16 -12.00
N ASN A 579 -28.10 17.79 -12.00
CA ASN A 579 -27.81 18.99 -12.77
C ASN A 579 -27.13 18.68 -14.11
N LEU A 580 -26.86 17.39 -14.37
CA LEU A 580 -26.33 16.93 -15.63
C LEU A 580 -27.48 16.83 -16.64
N LYS A 581 -27.30 17.37 -17.85
CA LYS A 581 -28.24 17.09 -18.94
C LYS A 581 -28.30 15.58 -19.18
N PRO A 582 -29.48 15.00 -19.39
CA PRO A 582 -29.59 13.55 -19.53
C PRO A 582 -28.90 13.07 -20.81
N ALA A 583 -28.13 11.99 -20.70
CA ALA A 583 -27.71 11.22 -21.86
C ALA A 583 -28.95 10.48 -22.41
N THR A 584 -29.34 10.79 -23.64
CA THR A 584 -30.61 10.32 -24.22
C THR A 584 -30.46 9.12 -25.14
N ARG A 585 -29.24 8.84 -25.63
CA ARG A 585 -28.99 7.73 -26.55
C ARG A 585 -28.62 6.46 -25.77
N PRO A 586 -29.34 5.35 -25.98
CA PRO A 586 -28.99 4.08 -25.34
C PRO A 586 -27.70 3.50 -25.93
N VAL A 587 -26.90 2.87 -25.07
CA VAL A 587 -25.68 2.13 -25.39
C VAL A 587 -25.87 0.68 -24.93
N GLU A 588 -26.49 -0.14 -25.78
CA GLU A 588 -26.86 -1.54 -25.52
C GLU A 588 -25.64 -2.47 -25.52
N ARG A 589 -24.83 -2.41 -24.46
CA ARG A 589 -23.58 -3.20 -24.31
C ARG A 589 -23.38 -3.62 -22.86
N LYS A 590 -22.66 -4.72 -22.67
CA LYS A 590 -22.11 -5.10 -21.37
C LYS A 590 -20.74 -4.46 -21.17
N VAL A 591 -20.56 -3.74 -20.08
CA VAL A 591 -19.29 -3.10 -19.73
C VAL A 591 -18.74 -3.65 -18.43
N THR A 592 -17.44 -3.94 -18.38
CA THR A 592 -16.74 -4.21 -17.14
C THR A 592 -15.69 -3.13 -16.85
N VAL A 593 -15.37 -2.92 -15.58
CA VAL A 593 -14.51 -1.82 -15.12
C VAL A 593 -13.19 -2.38 -14.61
N HIS A 594 -12.08 -1.89 -15.15
CA HIS A 594 -10.75 -2.05 -14.57
C HIS A 594 -10.38 -0.81 -13.75
N VAL A 595 -10.05 -1.03 -12.48
CA VAL A 595 -9.59 0.02 -11.56
C VAL A 595 -8.06 0.06 -11.57
N SER A 596 -7.49 1.17 -12.03
CA SER A 596 -6.03 1.25 -12.21
C SER A 596 -5.29 1.46 -10.88
N CYS A 597 -4.01 1.07 -10.81
CA CYS A 597 -3.21 1.21 -9.58
C CYS A 597 -3.16 2.65 -9.04
N HIS A 598 -3.00 3.63 -9.94
CA HIS A 598 -2.90 5.05 -9.57
C HIS A 598 -4.27 5.68 -9.26
N GLU A 599 -5.36 5.12 -9.77
CA GLU A 599 -6.72 5.50 -9.35
C GLU A 599 -6.97 5.10 -7.89
N LYS A 600 -6.62 3.85 -7.51
CA LYS A 600 -6.74 3.40 -6.11
C LYS A 600 -5.91 4.25 -5.15
N LEU A 601 -4.67 4.52 -5.51
CA LEU A 601 -3.78 5.35 -4.70
C LEU A 601 -4.23 6.80 -4.62
N GLY A 602 -4.45 7.43 -5.77
CA GLY A 602 -4.79 8.85 -5.85
C GLY A 602 -6.07 9.15 -5.10
N HIS A 603 -7.07 8.28 -5.17
CA HIS A 603 -8.36 8.50 -4.51
C HIS A 603 -8.47 7.81 -3.14
N LYS A 604 -7.44 7.07 -2.69
CA LYS A 604 -7.50 6.20 -1.51
C LYS A 604 -8.71 5.25 -1.54
N LEU A 605 -9.06 4.72 -2.72
CA LEU A 605 -10.27 3.93 -2.95
C LEU A 605 -10.00 2.43 -2.89
N THR A 606 -10.97 1.70 -2.35
CA THR A 606 -11.19 0.27 -2.61
C THR A 606 -11.94 0.08 -3.93
N ALA A 607 -11.92 -1.12 -4.52
CA ALA A 607 -12.67 -1.42 -5.74
C ALA A 607 -14.18 -1.14 -5.61
N SER A 608 -14.74 -1.34 -4.41
CA SER A 608 -16.13 -1.07 -4.05
C SER A 608 -16.48 0.41 -3.93
N ALA A 609 -15.49 1.29 -3.75
CA ALA A 609 -15.67 2.74 -3.65
C ALA A 609 -15.52 3.46 -5.00
N ASN A 610 -15.40 2.71 -6.10
CA ASN A 610 -15.21 3.29 -7.43
C ASN A 610 -16.49 3.93 -7.99
N ARG A 611 -16.48 5.26 -8.13
CA ARG A 611 -17.56 6.07 -8.72
C ARG A 611 -17.75 5.87 -10.23
N THR A 612 -16.86 5.15 -10.90
CA THR A 612 -17.01 4.79 -12.32
C THR A 612 -18.29 4.01 -12.55
N GLY A 613 -18.63 3.07 -11.66
CA GLY A 613 -19.88 2.31 -11.78
C GLY A 613 -21.11 3.22 -11.70
N ASP A 614 -21.09 4.22 -10.81
CA ASP A 614 -22.17 5.20 -10.66
C ASP A 614 -22.31 6.07 -11.91
N LEU A 615 -21.19 6.52 -12.49
CA LEU A 615 -21.19 7.27 -13.76
C LEU A 615 -21.74 6.44 -14.92
N LEU A 616 -21.33 5.17 -15.04
CA LEU A 616 -21.76 4.29 -16.13
C LEU A 616 -23.25 3.94 -16.04
N LYS A 617 -23.82 3.88 -14.83
CA LYS A 617 -25.27 3.70 -14.63
C LYS A 617 -26.12 4.86 -15.15
N LEU A 618 -25.51 6.02 -15.42
CA LEU A 618 -26.21 7.15 -16.04
C LEU A 618 -26.48 6.93 -17.54
N ILE A 619 -25.83 5.95 -18.16
CA ILE A 619 -25.95 5.68 -19.59
C ILE A 619 -27.11 4.70 -19.82
N PRO A 620 -28.18 5.11 -20.54
CA PRO A 620 -29.29 4.21 -20.83
C PRO A 620 -28.83 2.96 -21.60
N GLY A 621 -29.37 1.79 -21.28
CA GLY A 621 -29.04 0.52 -21.96
C GLY A 621 -27.69 -0.11 -21.59
N LEU A 622 -26.81 0.59 -20.86
CA LEU A 622 -25.49 0.08 -20.51
C LEU A 622 -25.54 -0.84 -19.28
N GLN A 623 -25.15 -2.10 -19.44
CA GLN A 623 -25.13 -3.08 -18.35
C GLN A 623 -23.71 -3.19 -17.76
N VAL A 624 -23.53 -2.78 -16.50
CA VAL A 624 -22.26 -2.97 -15.78
C VAL A 624 -22.17 -4.40 -15.23
N VAL A 625 -21.13 -5.15 -15.63
CA VAL A 625 -20.87 -6.53 -15.17
C VAL A 625 -19.55 -6.61 -14.39
N PRO A 626 -19.50 -7.40 -13.29
CA PRO A 626 -18.29 -7.52 -12.48
C PRO A 626 -17.19 -8.28 -13.22
N MET A 627 -15.92 -7.94 -12.92
CA MET A 627 -14.74 -8.68 -13.39
C MET A 627 -13.93 -9.16 -12.18
N LYS A 628 -13.52 -10.42 -12.22
CA LYS A 628 -12.58 -10.98 -11.24
C LYS A 628 -11.27 -10.20 -11.25
N GLY A 629 -10.76 -9.86 -10.07
CA GLY A 629 -9.51 -9.10 -9.93
C GLY A 629 -9.56 -7.74 -10.62
N ALA A 630 -10.72 -7.07 -10.66
CA ALA A 630 -10.92 -5.79 -11.35
C ALA A 630 -9.85 -4.72 -11.01
N ASP A 631 -9.30 -4.78 -9.80
CA ASP A 631 -8.36 -3.85 -9.22
C ASP A 631 -6.90 -4.38 -9.15
N GLU A 632 -6.65 -5.54 -9.75
CA GLU A 632 -5.30 -6.08 -9.99
C GLU A 632 -4.59 -5.34 -11.13
N CYS A 633 -3.27 -5.22 -11.02
CA CYS A 633 -2.42 -4.53 -11.99
C CYS A 633 -2.59 -5.08 -13.42
N CYS A 634 -2.69 -4.19 -14.41
CA CYS A 634 -2.72 -4.57 -15.82
C CYS A 634 -1.34 -4.98 -16.38
N GLY A 635 -0.24 -4.67 -15.69
CA GLY A 635 1.13 -5.02 -16.09
C GLY A 635 1.87 -4.00 -16.96
N GLU A 636 1.30 -2.83 -17.27
CA GLU A 636 1.91 -1.87 -18.21
C GLU A 636 3.06 -1.04 -17.63
N ALA A 637 2.85 -0.39 -16.47
CA ALA A 637 3.86 0.38 -15.75
C ALA A 637 4.60 1.48 -16.56
N GLY A 638 3.92 2.12 -17.51
CA GLY A 638 4.43 3.24 -18.29
C GLY A 638 5.62 2.86 -19.19
N PRO A 639 6.65 3.72 -19.30
CA PRO A 639 7.83 3.46 -20.14
C PRO A 639 8.51 2.12 -19.85
N TRP A 640 8.41 1.64 -18.61
CA TRP A 640 8.94 0.35 -18.17
C TRP A 640 8.39 -0.79 -19.04
N GLY A 641 7.08 -0.99 -19.09
CA GLY A 641 6.49 -2.08 -19.86
C GLY A 641 6.31 -1.73 -21.33
N LEU A 642 6.02 -0.45 -21.67
CA LEU A 642 5.90 0.00 -23.08
C LEU A 642 7.11 -0.37 -23.92
N ALA A 643 8.29 -0.44 -23.31
CA ALA A 643 9.54 -0.67 -24.02
C ALA A 643 10.46 -1.68 -23.33
N GLY A 644 11.11 -1.29 -22.23
CA GLY A 644 12.27 -2.01 -21.68
C GLY A 644 11.96 -3.42 -21.18
N HIS A 645 10.73 -3.65 -20.73
CA HIS A 645 10.31 -4.87 -20.03
C HIS A 645 9.03 -5.47 -20.63
N TYR A 646 8.94 -5.50 -21.96
CA TYR A 646 7.74 -5.98 -22.64
C TYR A 646 7.38 -7.42 -22.28
N ASP A 647 8.33 -8.34 -22.30
CA ASP A 647 8.05 -9.76 -22.05
C ASP A 647 7.56 -9.98 -20.61
N ASP A 648 8.14 -9.28 -19.64
CA ASP A 648 7.65 -9.29 -18.25
C ASP A 648 6.27 -8.63 -18.14
N SER A 649 6.02 -7.54 -18.85
CA SER A 649 4.71 -6.88 -18.96
C SER A 649 3.64 -7.82 -19.53
N VAL A 650 3.99 -8.67 -20.51
CA VAL A 650 3.12 -9.70 -21.08
C VAL A 650 2.78 -10.77 -20.04
N LYS A 651 3.77 -11.24 -19.26
CA LYS A 651 3.53 -12.17 -18.15
C LYS A 651 2.56 -11.58 -17.12
N LEU A 652 2.78 -10.32 -16.73
CA LEU A 652 1.97 -9.63 -15.72
C LEU A 652 0.50 -9.46 -16.12
N ARG A 653 0.21 -9.20 -17.41
CA ARG A 653 -1.15 -8.94 -17.89
C ARG A 653 -2.00 -10.20 -18.10
N ARG A 654 -1.41 -11.40 -18.14
CA ARG A 654 -2.08 -12.63 -18.60
C ARG A 654 -3.45 -12.84 -17.93
N ASP A 655 -3.49 -12.84 -16.61
CA ASP A 655 -4.73 -13.07 -15.86
C ASP A 655 -5.73 -11.93 -16.07
N LYS A 656 -5.26 -10.70 -16.27
CA LYS A 656 -6.14 -9.56 -16.54
C LYS A 656 -6.91 -9.77 -17.85
N ILE A 657 -6.23 -10.21 -18.91
CA ILE A 657 -6.87 -10.46 -20.20
C ILE A 657 -7.87 -11.62 -20.09
N ALA A 658 -7.51 -12.71 -19.39
CA ALA A 658 -8.42 -13.82 -19.13
C ALA A 658 -9.67 -13.35 -18.36
N ASN A 659 -9.50 -12.63 -17.25
CA ASN A 659 -10.60 -12.13 -16.43
C ASN A 659 -11.52 -11.16 -17.19
N VAL A 660 -11.00 -10.35 -18.11
CA VAL A 660 -11.81 -9.51 -18.99
C VAL A 660 -12.69 -10.37 -19.90
N MET A 661 -12.13 -11.39 -20.56
CA MET A 661 -12.89 -12.27 -21.44
C MET A 661 -13.93 -13.10 -20.66
N ASP A 662 -13.56 -13.63 -19.49
CA ASP A 662 -14.43 -14.43 -18.63
C ASP A 662 -15.60 -13.61 -18.04
N SER A 663 -15.47 -12.29 -17.98
CA SER A 663 -16.57 -11.41 -17.54
C SER A 663 -17.77 -11.38 -18.50
N GLY A 664 -17.56 -11.81 -19.76
CA GLY A 664 -18.59 -11.76 -20.80
C GLY A 664 -18.98 -10.33 -21.21
N ALA A 665 -18.16 -9.33 -20.91
CA ALA A 665 -18.37 -7.94 -21.30
C ALA A 665 -18.03 -7.70 -22.77
N ASP A 666 -18.78 -6.84 -23.45
CA ASP A 666 -18.47 -6.38 -24.80
C ASP A 666 -17.41 -5.26 -24.79
N VAL A 667 -17.30 -4.56 -23.65
CA VAL A 667 -16.39 -3.44 -23.43
C VAL A 667 -15.71 -3.58 -22.06
N VAL A 668 -14.39 -3.40 -22.01
CA VAL A 668 -13.68 -3.13 -20.75
C VAL A 668 -13.28 -1.65 -20.70
N THR A 669 -13.49 -1.02 -19.54
CA THR A 669 -13.19 0.39 -19.36
C THR A 669 -12.17 0.68 -18.26
N SER A 670 -11.38 1.74 -18.44
CA SER A 670 -10.34 2.18 -17.50
C SER A 670 -10.07 3.67 -17.66
N TRP A 671 -9.86 4.39 -16.56
CA TRP A 671 -9.41 5.80 -16.58
C TRP A 671 -7.96 5.95 -17.03
N CYS A 672 -7.14 4.92 -16.84
CA CYS A 672 -5.73 4.97 -17.16
C CYS A 672 -5.48 4.57 -18.63
N LEU A 673 -4.90 5.49 -19.40
CA LEU A 673 -4.54 5.22 -20.79
C LEU A 673 -3.50 4.10 -20.91
N GLY A 674 -2.50 4.04 -20.04
CA GLY A 674 -1.53 2.92 -20.04
C GLY A 674 -2.21 1.57 -19.89
N CYS A 675 -3.23 1.48 -19.04
CA CYS A 675 -4.03 0.27 -18.89
C CYS A 675 -4.88 -0.02 -20.14
N ILE A 676 -5.46 1.01 -20.77
CA ILE A 676 -6.17 0.87 -22.05
C ILE A 676 -5.25 0.28 -23.12
N LEU A 677 -4.05 0.83 -23.30
CA LEU A 677 -3.08 0.36 -24.28
C LEU A 677 -2.67 -1.10 -24.03
N GLN A 678 -2.42 -1.45 -22.77
CA GLN A 678 -2.02 -2.79 -22.37
C GLN A 678 -3.12 -3.84 -22.58
N MET A 679 -4.37 -3.47 -22.28
CA MET A 679 -5.52 -4.35 -22.49
C MET A 679 -5.82 -4.51 -23.98
N ARG A 680 -5.71 -3.44 -24.79
CA ARG A 680 -5.87 -3.53 -26.26
C ARG A 680 -4.84 -4.46 -26.87
N ASP A 681 -3.58 -4.32 -26.46
CA ASP A 681 -2.51 -5.20 -26.93
C ASP A 681 -2.77 -6.66 -26.55
N GLY A 682 -3.13 -6.92 -25.30
CA GLY A 682 -3.40 -8.28 -24.82
C GLY A 682 -4.64 -8.92 -25.45
N LEU A 683 -5.75 -8.19 -25.57
CA LEU A 683 -6.99 -8.67 -26.20
C LEU A 683 -6.81 -8.88 -27.71
N GLY A 684 -6.07 -7.99 -28.38
CA GLY A 684 -5.73 -8.15 -29.79
C GLY A 684 -4.90 -9.41 -30.05
N GLN A 685 -3.92 -9.71 -29.19
CA GLN A 685 -3.14 -10.95 -29.26
C GLN A 685 -3.96 -12.20 -28.96
N ALA A 686 -4.96 -12.09 -28.09
CA ALA A 686 -5.91 -13.17 -27.79
C ALA A 686 -6.98 -13.36 -28.89
N GLY A 687 -7.01 -12.53 -29.93
CA GLY A 687 -8.05 -12.56 -30.97
C GLY A 687 -9.44 -12.18 -30.46
N SER A 688 -9.51 -11.49 -29.32
CA SER A 688 -10.76 -11.10 -28.68
C SER A 688 -11.41 -9.90 -29.39
N ARG A 689 -12.75 -9.86 -29.39
CA ARG A 689 -13.55 -8.75 -29.91
C ARG A 689 -13.92 -7.71 -28.84
N VAL A 690 -13.55 -7.95 -27.57
CA VAL A 690 -13.86 -7.01 -26.48
C VAL A 690 -13.18 -5.67 -26.76
N GLU A 691 -13.97 -4.61 -26.79
CA GLU A 691 -13.45 -3.26 -26.98
C GLU A 691 -12.86 -2.72 -25.69
N VAL A 692 -11.80 -1.91 -25.80
CA VAL A 692 -11.21 -1.22 -24.64
C VAL A 692 -11.41 0.27 -24.83
N ARG A 693 -12.14 0.90 -23.91
CA ARG A 693 -12.54 2.31 -24.00
C ARG A 693 -12.30 3.02 -22.68
N HIS A 694 -12.24 4.34 -22.73
CA HIS A 694 -12.28 5.18 -21.54
C HIS A 694 -13.74 5.44 -21.12
N PRO A 695 -14.07 5.58 -19.81
CA PRO A 695 -15.46 5.81 -19.38
C PRO A 695 -16.12 7.04 -20.03
N LEU A 696 -15.34 8.10 -20.23
CA LEU A 696 -15.81 9.31 -20.93
C LEU A 696 -16.27 9.06 -22.37
N GLU A 697 -15.67 8.09 -23.07
CA GLU A 697 -16.08 7.79 -24.45
C GLU A 697 -17.49 7.22 -24.49
N LEU A 698 -17.85 6.36 -23.52
CA LEU A 698 -19.17 5.76 -23.42
C LEU A 698 -20.22 6.83 -23.06
N LEU A 699 -19.90 7.71 -22.12
CA LEU A 699 -20.81 8.81 -21.75
C LEU A 699 -20.97 9.82 -22.90
N SER A 700 -19.87 10.14 -23.59
CA SER A 700 -19.89 11.00 -24.78
C SER A 700 -20.75 10.40 -25.91
N GLU A 701 -20.65 9.10 -26.14
CA GLU A 701 -21.51 8.40 -27.12
C GLU A 701 -22.99 8.48 -26.75
N ALA A 702 -23.31 8.34 -25.45
CA ALA A 702 -24.67 8.42 -24.95
C ALA A 702 -25.29 9.84 -25.08
N TYR A 703 -24.47 10.88 -25.21
CA TYR A 703 -24.93 12.24 -25.55
C TYR A 703 -25.25 12.43 -27.05
N GLY A 704 -24.88 11.48 -27.92
CA GLY A 704 -25.07 11.59 -29.36
C GLY A 704 -24.03 12.49 -30.04
N PRO A 705 -24.22 12.84 -31.34
CA PRO A 705 -23.36 13.82 -32.00
C PRO A 705 -23.58 15.22 -31.43
N LEU A 706 -22.56 16.08 -31.45
CA LEU A 706 -22.74 17.52 -31.24
C LEU A 706 -23.79 18.02 -32.23
N ALA A 707 -24.90 18.58 -31.75
CA ALA A 707 -25.77 19.39 -32.59
C ALA A 707 -24.89 20.52 -33.16
N GLY A 708 -24.80 20.57 -34.49
CA GLY A 708 -23.84 21.41 -35.24
C GLY A 708 -23.96 22.90 -34.96
#